data_AF-A0A829YBG5-F1
#
_entry.id   AF-A0A829YBG5-F1
#
_cell.length_a   1.000
_cell.length_b   1.000
_cell.length_c   1.000
_cell.angle_alpha   90.00
_cell.angle_beta   90.00
_cell.angle_gamma   90.00
#
_symmetry.space_group_name_H-M   'P 1'
#
loop_
_entity.id
_entity.type
_entity.pdbx_description
1 polymer ?
#
loop_
_entity_poly.entity_id
_entity_poly.type
_entity_poly.pdbx_seq_one_letter_code
_entity_poly.pdbx_strand_id
1 'polypeptide(L)'
;MTLHVDGAVIGRRLPRKEDARLLTGRGTFVDDVVFPGMLHVAFVRSPIARGRIRSLDISTARDLPGVLAVLTATEIDRFNAKLLTFFFTPPAEFPFPLLARDRVAHVGEPIAMVVAQDRYIAEDAASLVTVEYEEETPVVTIAEAMRAPPIHTGADSNVGAVIGVEQDEDLEAAMASAPYLLTRTVRHQRIAQSPMETRGVVASKQGDELLVHISCQSPHLVARYLSHALDQPHLSIRVIAKDVGGGFGFKNHPWREEMSVIVGCMLLGRPLKWIEDRWENLVAACQAREQEMTVRIGLDRDGKLLASHSDYSLNSGAFPQVPDANVAVHMFMWAAYKMPQCGFYSRAWYSNTAGLGAYRGPWGMESLARETLLDVAARELGIDPVEIRRRNLITKADQPCTTPLGIPLEDITPAECLEKLLEKFDVAAFRAEQAAARQEGRYLGLGIAAYIEPTGAAGSMAPMTGELVQLRIEPTGTVTALMSTHSQGHGTQSTMAQVIADQLGVAYEDVQVFEGDSSRGGFGPGAAGSRQGVIGGGACRRAAALLKEKVVRVAAHIFNVPPESIAIDNGIVHIAGAERQTRTLRQIAEIAYGEPSRLPPGMESGLEAQYRYDPPPVTYTSAAHACVVEVDVDTGFVKIRRWLSCEDCGTIINPAVVEGQIAGGLAQAIGAVLLEETGYDDRGNPLAVTYKDYLLPSIADVPDFEYLHACTPSQSEGGFRGVGEGGAIIGPPTLVNAIADALAPFGEVPLDLPLTPPKLLAVIEGRPLAKPAEKPATQPMPEPIASPAEEVTPHREAGVLLVDGSWKMVLATPMGPQPMTGHFETQGGVLKGTLASDQGSQDFEGTVTGNLLKWEMKVTKPMPLTLKYELLIDGDTLFGKAKLGIFGTAKVTGQRASTTTTG
;
A
#
# COMPACT_ATOMS: atom_id res chain seq x y z
N MET A 1 28.51 -17.24 4.20
CA MET A 1 28.78 -18.40 5.08
C MET A 1 28.35 -17.99 6.48
N THR A 2 27.10 -18.29 6.84
CA THR A 2 26.52 -17.89 8.12
C THR A 2 27.00 -18.89 9.17
N LEU A 3 27.59 -18.40 10.26
CA LEU A 3 27.97 -19.24 11.40
C LEU A 3 26.69 -19.83 11.99
N HIS A 4 26.41 -21.10 11.67
CA HIS A 4 25.35 -21.86 12.33
C HIS A 4 25.77 -22.09 13.78
N VAL A 5 25.07 -21.46 14.71
CA VAL A 5 25.10 -21.86 16.11
C VAL A 5 24.31 -23.16 16.19
N ASP A 6 24.96 -24.25 16.62
CA ASP A 6 24.29 -25.52 16.89
C ASP A 6 23.06 -25.27 17.78
N GLY A 7 21.86 -25.65 17.31
CA GLY A 7 20.60 -25.45 18.01
C GLY A 7 19.66 -24.35 17.48
N ALA A 8 20.15 -23.38 16.68
CA ALA A 8 19.30 -22.28 16.18
C ALA A 8 18.30 -22.75 15.10
N VAL A 9 17.02 -22.39 15.28
CA VAL A 9 15.89 -22.71 14.39
C VAL A 9 15.71 -21.62 13.33
N ILE A 10 15.89 -20.33 13.66
CA ILE A 10 15.87 -19.22 12.68
C ILE A 10 16.92 -19.45 11.58
N GLY A 11 16.56 -19.14 10.34
CA GLY A 11 17.42 -19.31 9.16
C GLY A 11 17.39 -20.71 8.55
N ARG A 12 16.73 -21.69 9.18
CA ARG A 12 16.50 -23.02 8.60
C ARG A 12 15.34 -23.01 7.60
N ARG A 13 15.44 -23.86 6.58
CA ARG A 13 14.37 -24.14 5.61
C ARG A 13 13.38 -25.17 6.17
N LEU A 14 12.59 -24.77 7.15
CA LEU A 14 11.55 -25.64 7.72
C LEU A 14 10.31 -25.70 6.82
N PRO A 15 9.65 -26.86 6.69
CA PRO A 15 8.39 -27.00 5.97
C PRO A 15 7.29 -26.12 6.58
N ARG A 16 6.33 -25.69 5.76
CA ARG A 16 5.24 -24.83 6.22
C ARG A 16 4.19 -25.64 6.98
N LYS A 17 3.82 -25.17 8.18
CA LYS A 17 2.70 -25.71 8.99
C LYS A 17 1.36 -25.64 8.26
N GLU A 18 1.17 -24.64 7.39
CA GLU A 18 -0.07 -24.42 6.67
C GLU A 18 -0.30 -25.43 5.53
N ASP A 19 0.78 -26.00 4.97
CA ASP A 19 0.70 -26.87 3.78
C ASP A 19 -0.17 -28.10 3.99
N ALA A 20 -0.16 -28.69 5.19
CA ALA A 20 -0.91 -29.91 5.49
C ALA A 20 -2.41 -29.77 5.20
N ARG A 21 -3.01 -28.61 5.50
CA ARG A 21 -4.44 -28.37 5.21
C ARG A 21 -4.66 -27.89 3.77
N LEU A 22 -3.75 -27.09 3.23
CA LEU A 22 -3.89 -26.47 1.91
C LEU A 22 -3.72 -27.49 0.78
N LEU A 23 -2.79 -28.45 0.92
CA LEU A 23 -2.52 -29.49 -0.07
C LEU A 23 -3.53 -30.65 -0.03
N THR A 24 -4.43 -30.69 0.96
CA THR A 24 -5.39 -31.79 1.14
C THR A 24 -6.86 -31.37 0.99
N GLY A 25 -7.11 -30.17 0.48
CA GLY A 25 -8.47 -29.63 0.32
C GLY A 25 -9.17 -29.36 1.66
N ARG A 26 -8.39 -29.13 2.72
CA ARG A 26 -8.88 -28.85 4.09
C ARG A 26 -8.62 -27.41 4.53
N GLY A 27 -8.23 -26.55 3.60
CA GLY A 27 -8.28 -25.10 3.80
C GLY A 27 -9.72 -24.66 4.04
N THR A 28 -9.91 -23.47 4.61
CA THR A 28 -11.23 -22.85 4.73
C THR A 28 -11.16 -21.43 4.22
N PHE A 29 -11.59 -21.24 2.98
CA PHE A 29 -11.79 -19.95 2.31
C PHE A 29 -13.21 -19.43 2.58
N VAL A 30 -13.51 -18.20 2.15
CA VAL A 30 -14.82 -17.60 2.47
C VAL A 30 -15.99 -18.37 1.85
N ASP A 31 -15.83 -18.87 0.63
CA ASP A 31 -16.91 -19.61 -0.03
C ASP A 31 -17.16 -20.99 0.61
N ASP A 32 -16.22 -21.52 1.39
CA ASP A 32 -16.43 -22.77 2.14
C ASP A 32 -17.35 -22.57 3.35
N VAL A 33 -17.61 -21.32 3.76
CA VAL A 33 -18.47 -20.99 4.91
C VAL A 33 -19.94 -21.20 4.57
N VAL A 34 -20.66 -21.90 5.44
CA VAL A 34 -22.11 -22.16 5.30
C VAL A 34 -22.80 -21.92 6.64
N PHE A 35 -23.90 -21.17 6.60
CA PHE A 35 -24.82 -21.01 7.74
C PHE A 35 -26.22 -21.55 7.41
N PRO A 36 -26.97 -22.06 8.41
CA PRO A 36 -28.38 -22.39 8.22
C PRO A 36 -29.19 -21.20 7.72
N GLY A 37 -29.96 -21.40 6.65
CA GLY A 37 -30.82 -20.35 6.08
C GLY A 37 -30.07 -19.17 5.45
N MET A 38 -28.79 -19.35 5.13
CA MET A 38 -27.95 -18.43 4.37
C MET A 38 -28.53 -18.19 2.98
N LEU A 39 -28.45 -16.94 2.52
CA LEU A 39 -28.90 -16.48 1.22
C LEU A 39 -27.69 -15.99 0.42
N HIS A 40 -27.84 -15.94 -0.89
CA HIS A 40 -26.80 -15.55 -1.81
C HIS A 40 -27.14 -14.21 -2.47
N VAL A 41 -26.09 -13.44 -2.74
CA VAL A 41 -26.18 -12.09 -3.28
C VAL A 41 -25.59 -12.04 -4.70
N ALA A 42 -26.28 -11.33 -5.59
CA ALA A 42 -25.76 -10.88 -6.88
C ALA A 42 -26.01 -9.37 -7.04
N PHE A 43 -25.08 -8.66 -7.67
CA PHE A 43 -25.23 -7.23 -7.94
C PHE A 43 -25.73 -6.99 -9.36
N VAL A 44 -26.70 -6.09 -9.51
CA VAL A 44 -27.01 -5.44 -10.77
C VAL A 44 -25.99 -4.32 -10.95
N ARG A 45 -25.23 -4.36 -12.05
CA ARG A 45 -24.10 -3.45 -12.29
C ARG A 45 -24.33 -2.57 -13.50
N SER A 46 -23.74 -1.37 -13.48
CA SER A 46 -23.81 -0.44 -14.60
C SER A 46 -23.14 -1.01 -15.85
N PRO A 47 -23.81 -1.03 -17.01
CA PRO A 47 -23.20 -1.37 -18.28
C PRO A 47 -22.55 -0.16 -18.98
N ILE A 48 -22.66 1.04 -18.41
CA ILE A 48 -22.12 2.28 -18.98
C ILE A 48 -21.14 2.96 -18.01
N ALA A 49 -20.17 3.70 -18.55
CA ALA A 49 -19.16 4.38 -17.76
C ALA A 49 -19.65 5.67 -17.10
N ARG A 50 -20.64 6.34 -17.68
CA ARG A 50 -21.15 7.61 -17.15
C ARG A 50 -22.58 7.88 -17.61
N GLY A 51 -23.46 8.23 -16.68
CA GLY A 51 -24.82 8.65 -17.02
C GLY A 51 -25.71 8.86 -15.80
N ARG A 52 -26.92 9.38 -16.03
CA ARG A 52 -27.97 9.47 -15.00
C ARG A 52 -28.89 8.27 -15.09
N ILE A 53 -29.28 7.73 -13.95
CA ILE A 53 -30.32 6.70 -13.84
C ILE A 53 -31.67 7.42 -13.95
N ARG A 54 -32.42 7.15 -15.02
CA ARG A 54 -33.75 7.72 -15.25
C ARG A 54 -34.83 6.93 -14.53
N SER A 55 -34.75 5.61 -14.61
CA SER A 55 -35.67 4.69 -13.95
C SER A 55 -34.95 3.38 -13.63
N LEU A 56 -35.44 2.69 -12.60
CA LEU A 56 -34.95 1.39 -12.13
C LEU A 56 -36.17 0.52 -11.83
N ASP A 57 -36.45 -0.46 -12.68
CA ASP A 57 -37.54 -1.42 -12.50
C ASP A 57 -36.99 -2.75 -11.97
N ILE A 58 -37.38 -3.06 -10.73
CA ILE A 58 -37.00 -4.27 -10.00
C ILE A 58 -38.15 -5.29 -9.90
N SER A 59 -39.33 -5.00 -10.48
CA SER A 59 -40.56 -5.77 -10.24
C SER A 59 -40.41 -7.23 -10.66
N THR A 60 -39.96 -7.48 -11.89
CA THR A 60 -39.78 -8.83 -12.44
C THR A 60 -38.76 -9.65 -11.64
N ALA A 61 -37.65 -9.03 -11.26
CA ALA A 61 -36.63 -9.67 -10.43
C ALA A 61 -37.18 -10.02 -9.02
N ARG A 62 -37.94 -9.11 -8.42
CA ARG A 62 -38.54 -9.29 -7.09
C ARG A 62 -39.58 -10.40 -7.05
N ASP A 63 -40.33 -10.59 -8.12
CA ASP A 63 -41.39 -11.60 -8.21
C ASP A 63 -40.87 -12.99 -8.61
N LEU A 64 -39.59 -13.12 -8.95
CA LEU A 64 -38.98 -14.41 -9.28
C LEU A 64 -38.97 -15.35 -8.07
N PRO A 65 -39.49 -16.59 -8.17
CA PRO A 65 -39.46 -17.56 -7.08
C PRO A 65 -38.03 -17.82 -6.57
N GLY A 66 -37.86 -17.71 -5.24
CA GLY A 66 -36.56 -17.87 -4.59
C GLY A 66 -35.80 -16.56 -4.33
N VAL A 67 -36.26 -15.44 -4.89
CA VAL A 67 -35.80 -14.10 -4.51
C VAL A 67 -36.50 -13.65 -3.22
N LEU A 68 -35.72 -13.13 -2.27
CA LEU A 68 -36.23 -12.63 -0.99
C LEU A 68 -36.24 -11.11 -0.93
N ALA A 69 -35.26 -10.47 -1.57
CA ALA A 69 -35.19 -9.01 -1.63
C ALA A 69 -34.41 -8.56 -2.86
N VAL A 70 -34.78 -7.39 -3.38
CA VAL A 70 -33.95 -6.58 -4.25
C VAL A 70 -33.78 -5.24 -3.53
N LEU A 71 -32.56 -4.96 -3.08
CA LEU A 71 -32.23 -3.77 -2.29
C LEU A 71 -31.56 -2.73 -3.19
N THR A 72 -32.06 -1.51 -3.17
CA THR A 72 -31.49 -0.36 -3.90
C THR A 72 -30.83 0.59 -2.91
N ALA A 73 -30.23 1.68 -3.41
CA ALA A 73 -29.73 2.76 -2.56
C ALA A 73 -30.79 3.25 -1.55
N THR A 74 -32.08 3.26 -1.93
CA THR A 74 -33.19 3.69 -1.05
C THR A 74 -33.34 2.83 0.21
N GLU A 75 -33.08 1.53 0.14
CA GLU A 75 -33.13 0.65 1.31
C GLU A 75 -31.82 0.70 2.10
N ILE A 76 -30.69 0.65 1.40
CA ILE A 76 -29.34 0.60 2.01
C ILE A 76 -29.04 1.87 2.81
N ASP A 77 -29.36 3.05 2.28
CA ASP A 77 -29.01 4.33 2.90
C ASP A 77 -29.78 4.60 4.21
N ARG A 78 -30.84 3.84 4.50
CA ARG A 78 -31.58 3.92 5.78
C ARG A 78 -30.72 3.50 6.97
N PHE A 79 -29.68 2.71 6.73
CA PHE A 79 -28.75 2.28 7.77
C PHE A 79 -27.69 3.34 8.11
N ASN A 80 -27.55 4.38 7.27
CA ASN A 80 -26.56 5.46 7.43
C ASN A 80 -25.11 4.95 7.63
N ALA A 81 -24.76 3.84 6.97
CA ALA A 81 -23.40 3.32 6.95
C ALA A 81 -22.48 4.28 6.20
N LYS A 82 -21.27 4.49 6.73
CA LYS A 82 -20.25 5.34 6.12
C LYS A 82 -19.23 4.48 5.40
N LEU A 83 -18.93 4.81 4.15
CA LEU A 83 -17.72 4.30 3.51
C LEU A 83 -16.53 5.13 4.00
N LEU A 84 -15.50 4.44 4.48
CA LEU A 84 -14.25 5.03 4.95
C LEU A 84 -13.09 4.57 4.04
N THR A 85 -12.04 5.39 4.00
CA THR A 85 -10.75 4.99 3.45
C THR A 85 -10.03 4.01 4.38
N PHE A 86 -8.89 3.50 3.91
CA PHE A 86 -7.93 2.79 4.74
C PHE A 86 -7.51 3.56 6.01
N PHE A 87 -7.54 4.90 5.99
CA PHE A 87 -7.18 5.76 7.11
C PHE A 87 -8.33 6.02 8.10
N PHE A 88 -9.48 5.36 7.94
CA PHE A 88 -10.70 5.59 8.72
C PHE A 88 -11.28 7.00 8.60
N THR A 89 -10.99 7.67 7.48
CA THR A 89 -11.55 8.98 7.13
C THR A 89 -12.55 8.83 5.99
N PRO A 90 -13.47 9.79 5.78
CA PRO A 90 -14.26 9.84 4.57
C PRO A 90 -13.35 9.89 3.32
N PRO A 91 -13.73 9.21 2.22
CA PRO A 91 -12.91 9.13 1.01
C PRO A 91 -12.76 10.45 0.28
N ALA A 92 -13.79 11.29 0.29
CA ALA A 92 -13.74 12.60 -0.37
C ALA A 92 -14.66 13.59 0.35
N GLU A 93 -14.64 14.86 -0.10
CA GLU A 93 -15.58 15.90 0.34
C GLU A 93 -17.01 15.66 -0.16
N PHE A 94 -17.20 14.74 -1.12
CA PHE A 94 -18.49 14.34 -1.68
C PHE A 94 -18.85 12.88 -1.35
N PRO A 95 -20.14 12.50 -1.36
CA PRO A 95 -20.59 11.17 -0.96
C PRO A 95 -20.10 10.05 -1.90
N PHE A 96 -19.62 8.94 -1.32
CA PHE A 96 -19.40 7.68 -2.02
C PHE A 96 -20.54 6.72 -1.66
N PRO A 97 -21.59 6.59 -2.48
CA PRO A 97 -22.74 5.76 -2.13
C PRO A 97 -22.38 4.28 -2.20
N LEU A 98 -22.97 3.44 -1.35
CA LEU A 98 -22.73 1.98 -1.42
C LEU A 98 -23.28 1.37 -2.71
N LEU A 99 -24.49 1.82 -3.12
CA LEU A 99 -25.11 1.51 -4.40
C LEU A 99 -25.40 2.81 -5.17
N ALA A 100 -25.19 2.81 -6.49
CA ALA A 100 -25.52 3.95 -7.34
C ALA A 100 -27.01 4.32 -7.21
N ARG A 101 -27.28 5.62 -7.06
CA ARG A 101 -28.64 6.16 -6.89
C ARG A 101 -29.09 6.94 -8.11
N ASP A 102 -28.50 8.13 -8.30
CA ASP A 102 -28.94 9.07 -9.34
C ASP A 102 -28.07 8.96 -10.61
N ARG A 103 -26.84 8.50 -10.45
CA ARG A 103 -25.80 8.49 -11.48
C ARG A 103 -24.90 7.29 -11.32
N VAL A 104 -24.33 6.87 -12.44
CA VAL A 104 -23.23 5.90 -12.52
C VAL A 104 -21.98 6.61 -13.03
N ALA A 105 -20.83 6.19 -12.53
CA ALA A 105 -19.53 6.82 -12.75
C ALA A 105 -18.46 5.85 -13.26
N HIS A 106 -18.73 4.55 -13.39
CA HIS A 106 -17.91 3.62 -14.17
C HIS A 106 -18.71 2.36 -14.57
N VAL A 107 -18.24 1.63 -15.58
CA VAL A 107 -18.78 0.30 -15.91
C VAL A 107 -18.50 -0.65 -14.74
N GLY A 108 -19.50 -1.43 -14.34
CA GLY A 108 -19.40 -2.35 -13.20
C GLY A 108 -19.88 -1.78 -11.87
N GLU A 109 -20.19 -0.48 -11.79
CA GLU A 109 -20.68 0.14 -10.56
C GLU A 109 -21.98 -0.55 -10.06
N PRO A 110 -22.06 -0.97 -8.77
CA PRO A 110 -23.25 -1.65 -8.27
C PRO A 110 -24.44 -0.69 -8.13
N ILE A 111 -25.59 -1.07 -8.68
CA ILE A 111 -26.83 -0.27 -8.70
C ILE A 111 -27.87 -0.85 -7.74
N ALA A 112 -28.02 -2.17 -7.75
CA ALA A 112 -28.93 -2.90 -6.88
C ALA A 112 -28.30 -4.20 -6.41
N MET A 113 -28.76 -4.70 -5.27
CA MET A 113 -28.31 -5.94 -4.66
C MET A 113 -29.49 -6.92 -4.57
N VAL A 114 -29.42 -8.01 -5.33
CA VAL A 114 -30.42 -9.08 -5.34
C VAL A 114 -30.02 -10.13 -4.31
N VAL A 115 -30.99 -10.55 -3.48
CA VAL A 115 -30.80 -11.55 -2.42
C VAL A 115 -31.74 -12.73 -2.68
N ALA A 116 -31.19 -13.92 -2.90
CA ALA A 116 -31.96 -15.13 -3.24
C ALA A 116 -31.50 -16.37 -2.46
N GLN A 117 -32.23 -17.48 -2.62
CA GLN A 117 -31.95 -18.76 -1.94
C GLN A 117 -30.58 -19.36 -2.31
N ASP A 118 -30.14 -19.16 -3.54
CA ASP A 118 -28.85 -19.59 -4.03
C ASP A 118 -28.30 -18.60 -5.07
N ARG A 119 -27.04 -18.80 -5.43
CA ARG A 119 -26.32 -17.92 -6.36
C ARG A 119 -26.96 -17.89 -7.76
N TYR A 120 -27.46 -19.02 -8.24
CA TYR A 120 -28.02 -19.13 -9.59
C TYR A 120 -29.28 -18.27 -9.71
N ILE A 121 -30.18 -18.38 -8.74
CA ILE A 121 -31.41 -17.55 -8.71
C ILE A 121 -31.07 -16.07 -8.53
N ALA A 122 -30.04 -15.74 -7.74
CA ALA A 122 -29.62 -14.36 -7.55
C ALA A 122 -29.12 -13.74 -8.88
N GLU A 123 -28.32 -14.46 -9.65
CA GLU A 123 -27.81 -14.03 -10.95
C GLU A 123 -28.93 -13.95 -12.00
N ASP A 124 -29.83 -14.94 -12.06
CA ASP A 124 -31.01 -14.92 -12.93
C ASP A 124 -31.86 -13.67 -12.65
N ALA A 125 -32.18 -13.42 -11.39
CA ALA A 125 -32.97 -12.25 -10.99
C ALA A 125 -32.25 -10.92 -11.23
N ALA A 126 -30.93 -10.84 -11.04
CA ALA A 126 -30.17 -9.64 -11.36
C ALA A 126 -30.28 -9.28 -12.86
N SER A 127 -30.35 -10.28 -13.74
CA SER A 127 -30.54 -10.06 -15.19
C SER A 127 -31.94 -9.56 -15.58
N LEU A 128 -32.93 -9.69 -14.69
CA LEU A 128 -34.31 -9.25 -14.91
C LEU A 128 -34.57 -7.80 -14.45
N VAL A 129 -33.60 -7.16 -13.79
CA VAL A 129 -33.69 -5.75 -13.41
C VAL A 129 -33.45 -4.88 -14.65
N THR A 130 -34.39 -3.96 -14.91
CA THR A 130 -34.29 -3.03 -16.05
C THR A 130 -33.88 -1.65 -15.54
N VAL A 131 -32.86 -1.07 -16.17
CA VAL A 131 -32.36 0.27 -15.84
C VAL A 131 -32.36 1.13 -17.08
N GLU A 132 -32.98 2.31 -17.02
CA GLU A 132 -32.94 3.30 -18.10
C GLU A 132 -31.91 4.38 -17.76
N TYR A 133 -31.02 4.67 -18.72
CA TYR A 133 -29.97 5.66 -18.55
C TYR A 133 -30.13 6.85 -19.50
N GLU A 134 -29.71 8.02 -19.03
CA GLU A 134 -29.25 9.11 -19.89
C GLU A 134 -27.72 9.08 -19.90
N GLU A 135 -27.13 8.47 -20.94
CA GLU A 135 -25.67 8.37 -21.11
C GLU A 135 -25.03 9.76 -21.23
N GLU A 136 -23.85 9.92 -20.60
CA GLU A 136 -23.01 11.11 -20.71
C GLU A 136 -21.61 10.70 -21.21
N THR A 137 -20.87 11.62 -21.84
CA THR A 137 -19.52 11.31 -22.32
C THR A 137 -18.58 10.99 -21.15
N PRO A 138 -17.98 9.79 -21.09
CA PRO A 138 -17.07 9.41 -20.03
C PRO A 138 -15.71 10.09 -20.18
N VAL A 139 -15.03 10.25 -19.05
CA VAL A 139 -13.65 10.69 -18.95
C VAL A 139 -12.82 9.47 -18.63
N VAL A 140 -11.92 9.02 -19.49
CA VAL A 140 -11.24 7.72 -19.30
C VAL A 140 -9.77 7.92 -18.94
N THR A 141 -9.09 8.86 -19.61
CA THR A 141 -7.64 9.06 -19.45
C THR A 141 -7.31 10.25 -18.54
N ILE A 142 -6.08 10.26 -18.00
CA ILE A 142 -5.52 11.41 -17.26
C ILE A 142 -5.64 12.71 -18.08
N ALA A 143 -5.26 12.66 -19.37
CA ALA A 143 -5.30 13.83 -20.25
C ALA A 143 -6.73 14.34 -20.51
N GLU A 144 -7.74 13.46 -20.53
CA GLU A 144 -9.15 13.86 -20.57
C GLU A 144 -9.59 14.48 -19.25
N ALA A 145 -9.22 13.87 -18.11
CA ALA A 145 -9.59 14.35 -16.78
C ALA A 145 -9.09 15.78 -16.49
N MET A 146 -7.92 16.14 -17.01
CA MET A 146 -7.36 17.49 -16.94
C MET A 146 -8.22 18.58 -17.59
N ARG A 147 -9.05 18.22 -18.58
CA ARG A 147 -9.80 19.17 -19.42
C ARG A 147 -11.31 19.05 -19.28
N ALA A 148 -11.79 17.89 -18.84
CA ALA A 148 -13.20 17.61 -18.73
C ALA A 148 -13.81 18.26 -17.47
N PRO A 149 -15.13 18.52 -17.47
CA PRO A 149 -15.85 18.86 -16.25
C PRO A 149 -15.70 17.77 -15.18
N PRO A 150 -15.90 18.11 -13.90
CA PRO A 150 -15.89 17.16 -12.80
C PRO A 150 -16.81 15.95 -13.07
N ILE A 151 -16.32 14.73 -12.83
CA ILE A 151 -17.14 13.52 -12.95
C ILE A 151 -18.08 13.35 -11.76
N HIS A 152 -17.68 13.86 -10.58
CA HIS A 152 -18.43 13.77 -9.35
C HIS A 152 -19.28 15.01 -9.13
N THR A 153 -20.53 14.79 -8.74
CA THR A 153 -21.46 15.90 -8.50
C THR A 153 -21.03 16.69 -7.27
N GLY A 154 -20.91 18.01 -7.41
CA GLY A 154 -20.49 18.91 -6.32
C GLY A 154 -18.97 19.08 -6.18
N ALA A 155 -18.15 18.42 -7.00
CA ALA A 155 -16.72 18.67 -7.06
C ALA A 155 -16.39 19.87 -7.96
N ASP A 156 -15.36 20.64 -7.60
CA ASP A 156 -14.90 21.81 -8.39
C ASP A 156 -14.02 21.41 -9.59
N SER A 157 -13.33 20.28 -9.49
CA SER A 157 -12.43 19.76 -10.53
C SER A 157 -12.33 18.24 -10.47
N ASN A 158 -11.67 17.62 -11.46
CA ASN A 158 -11.30 16.20 -11.40
C ASN A 158 -10.03 15.94 -10.57
N VAL A 159 -9.44 16.95 -9.92
CA VAL A 159 -8.25 16.76 -9.08
C VAL A 159 -8.68 16.24 -7.70
N GLY A 160 -8.28 15.01 -7.37
CA GLY A 160 -8.52 14.41 -6.06
C GLY A 160 -7.53 14.87 -4.99
N ALA A 161 -6.25 14.97 -5.36
CA ALA A 161 -5.20 15.47 -4.48
C ALA A 161 -4.03 16.06 -5.27
N VAL A 162 -3.28 16.94 -4.62
CA VAL A 162 -2.04 17.54 -5.13
C VAL A 162 -0.96 17.50 -4.05
N ILE A 163 0.26 17.12 -4.41
CA ILE A 163 1.44 17.15 -3.53
C ILE A 163 2.58 17.85 -4.26
N GLY A 164 3.38 18.61 -3.50
CA GLY A 164 4.59 19.25 -4.00
C GLY A 164 4.35 20.59 -4.68
N VAL A 165 5.36 21.06 -5.43
CA VAL A 165 5.36 22.36 -6.10
C VAL A 165 5.71 22.14 -7.56
N GLU A 166 4.92 22.71 -8.46
CA GLU A 166 5.06 22.53 -9.91
C GLU A 166 6.35 23.12 -10.48
N GLN A 167 6.79 24.25 -9.94
CA GLN A 167 8.02 24.94 -10.35
C GLN A 167 8.74 25.48 -9.12
N ASP A 168 10.06 25.28 -9.10
CA ASP A 168 10.96 25.78 -8.07
C ASP A 168 12.16 26.45 -8.77
N GLU A 169 12.31 27.77 -8.58
CA GLU A 169 13.31 28.58 -9.27
C GLU A 169 14.75 28.15 -8.94
N ASP A 170 15.02 27.77 -7.69
CA ASP A 170 16.35 27.33 -7.26
C ASP A 170 16.68 25.96 -7.88
N LEU A 171 15.69 25.07 -7.97
CA LEU A 171 15.85 23.77 -8.62
C LEU A 171 16.06 23.91 -10.14
N GLU A 172 15.30 24.78 -10.80
CA GLU A 172 15.48 25.03 -12.24
C GLU A 172 16.86 25.63 -12.53
N ALA A 173 17.35 26.54 -11.69
CA ALA A 173 18.71 27.08 -11.81
C ALA A 173 19.78 25.98 -11.65
N ALA A 174 19.62 25.08 -10.67
CA ALA A 174 20.52 23.95 -10.48
C ALA A 174 20.53 23.00 -11.69
N MET A 175 19.35 22.64 -12.21
CA MET A 175 19.21 21.81 -13.41
C MET A 175 19.79 22.47 -14.66
N ALA A 176 19.58 23.78 -14.86
CA ALA A 176 20.13 24.52 -16.00
C ALA A 176 21.66 24.62 -15.98
N SER A 177 22.28 24.53 -14.80
CA SER A 177 23.73 24.54 -14.65
C SER A 177 24.39 23.18 -14.89
N ALA A 178 23.60 22.10 -14.95
CA ALA A 178 24.12 20.75 -15.11
C ALA A 178 24.73 20.53 -16.52
N PRO A 179 25.95 19.99 -16.62
CA PRO A 179 26.57 19.65 -17.91
C PRO A 179 25.71 18.74 -18.81
N TYR A 180 24.94 17.84 -18.20
CA TYR A 180 23.98 16.98 -18.89
C TYR A 180 22.62 17.13 -18.25
N LEU A 181 21.60 17.35 -19.07
CA LEU A 181 20.20 17.44 -18.64
C LEU A 181 19.37 16.46 -19.46
N LEU A 182 18.83 15.45 -18.79
CA LEU A 182 18.06 14.38 -19.41
C LEU A 182 16.63 14.44 -18.95
N THR A 183 15.70 14.16 -19.86
CA THR A 183 14.26 14.09 -19.57
C THR A 183 13.71 12.78 -20.10
N ARG A 184 12.92 12.09 -19.27
CA ARG A 184 12.24 10.87 -19.69
C ARG A 184 10.84 10.81 -19.11
N THR A 185 9.89 10.39 -19.94
CA THR A 185 8.53 10.08 -19.52
C THR A 185 8.35 8.57 -19.47
N VAL A 186 7.77 8.10 -18.38
CA VAL A 186 7.40 6.70 -18.15
C VAL A 186 5.89 6.63 -17.98
N ARG A 187 5.25 5.69 -18.68
CA ARG A 187 3.84 5.35 -18.53
C ARG A 187 3.70 3.90 -18.09
N HIS A 188 3.05 3.73 -16.94
CA HIS A 188 2.63 2.43 -16.44
C HIS A 188 1.14 2.30 -16.71
N GLN A 189 0.75 1.32 -17.52
CA GLN A 189 -0.64 0.96 -17.78
C GLN A 189 -1.39 0.60 -16.49
N ARG A 190 -2.70 0.59 -16.58
CA ARG A 190 -3.54 0.03 -15.53
C ARG A 190 -3.45 -1.50 -15.52
N ILE A 191 -3.38 -2.09 -14.33
CA ILE A 191 -3.39 -3.54 -14.10
C ILE A 191 -4.31 -3.90 -12.94
N ALA A 192 -4.72 -5.16 -12.84
CA ALA A 192 -5.52 -5.70 -11.75
C ALA A 192 -4.68 -6.60 -10.83
N GLN A 193 -4.95 -6.57 -9.52
CA GLN A 193 -4.28 -7.42 -8.53
C GLN A 193 -4.56 -8.89 -8.75
N SER A 194 -5.76 -9.20 -9.27
CA SER A 194 -6.19 -10.51 -9.74
C SER A 194 -5.79 -11.70 -8.84
N PRO A 195 -6.04 -11.67 -7.51
CA PRO A 195 -5.79 -12.82 -6.66
C PRO A 195 -6.64 -14.01 -7.12
N MET A 196 -6.10 -15.23 -7.01
CA MET A 196 -6.79 -16.45 -7.48
C MET A 196 -8.13 -16.66 -6.79
N GLU A 197 -8.20 -16.44 -5.47
CA GLU A 197 -9.47 -16.21 -4.76
C GLU A 197 -9.88 -14.75 -4.92
N THR A 198 -11.06 -14.48 -5.47
CA THR A 198 -11.67 -13.15 -5.58
C THR A 198 -12.10 -12.61 -4.20
N ARG A 199 -12.79 -11.46 -4.13
CA ARG A 199 -13.38 -10.98 -2.87
C ARG A 199 -14.58 -11.83 -2.48
N GLY A 200 -14.78 -11.97 -1.17
CA GLY A 200 -15.95 -12.65 -0.64
C GLY A 200 -16.27 -12.22 0.78
N VAL A 201 -17.56 -12.20 1.08
CA VAL A 201 -18.07 -11.95 2.43
C VAL A 201 -19.27 -12.84 2.75
N VAL A 202 -19.31 -13.35 3.98
CA VAL A 202 -20.49 -13.94 4.60
C VAL A 202 -20.78 -13.20 5.89
N ALA A 203 -21.86 -12.43 5.92
CA ALA A 203 -22.29 -11.68 7.10
C ALA A 203 -23.49 -12.38 7.75
N SER A 204 -23.53 -12.41 9.08
CA SER A 204 -24.63 -12.99 9.86
C SER A 204 -24.80 -12.26 11.18
N LYS A 205 -26.04 -12.00 11.59
CA LYS A 205 -26.35 -11.53 12.95
C LYS A 205 -26.59 -12.73 13.88
N GLN A 206 -25.79 -12.86 14.94
CA GLN A 206 -25.91 -13.89 15.98
C GLN A 206 -26.28 -13.24 17.32
N GLY A 207 -27.59 -13.14 17.59
CA GLY A 207 -28.08 -12.33 18.71
C GLY A 207 -27.75 -10.86 18.50
N ASP A 208 -26.95 -10.29 19.40
CA ASP A 208 -26.48 -8.89 19.31
C ASP A 208 -25.11 -8.76 18.61
N GLU A 209 -24.44 -9.87 18.30
CA GLU A 209 -23.15 -9.88 17.59
C GLU A 209 -23.36 -9.91 16.07
N LEU A 210 -22.67 -9.02 15.34
CA LEU A 210 -22.47 -9.10 13.90
C LEU A 210 -21.22 -9.96 13.63
N LEU A 211 -21.43 -11.15 13.09
CA LEU A 211 -20.38 -12.05 12.64
C LEU A 211 -20.13 -11.87 11.14
N VAL A 212 -18.88 -11.59 10.76
CA VAL A 212 -18.47 -11.39 9.37
C VAL A 212 -17.31 -12.31 9.04
N HIS A 213 -17.53 -13.28 8.15
CA HIS A 213 -16.45 -13.97 7.47
C HIS A 213 -16.09 -13.21 6.21
N ILE A 214 -14.83 -12.81 6.04
CA ILE A 214 -14.40 -11.96 4.92
C ILE A 214 -12.99 -12.32 4.48
N SER A 215 -12.73 -12.26 3.18
CA SER A 215 -11.41 -12.47 2.61
C SER A 215 -10.61 -11.18 2.79
N CYS A 216 -9.91 -11.03 3.92
CA CYS A 216 -9.21 -9.80 4.26
C CYS A 216 -7.76 -10.01 4.70
N GLN A 217 -7.00 -8.92 4.74
CA GLN A 217 -5.62 -8.90 5.21
C GLN A 217 -5.50 -8.69 6.73
N SER A 218 -6.60 -8.33 7.39
CA SER A 218 -6.65 -8.07 8.82
C SER A 218 -8.08 -8.10 9.37
N PRO A 219 -8.48 -9.15 10.08
CA PRO A 219 -9.78 -9.20 10.75
C PRO A 219 -9.96 -8.08 11.77
N HIS A 220 -8.91 -7.74 12.53
CA HIS A 220 -8.97 -6.69 13.54
C HIS A 220 -9.15 -5.30 12.92
N LEU A 221 -8.47 -5.03 11.80
CA LEU A 221 -8.63 -3.76 11.09
C LEU A 221 -10.03 -3.64 10.48
N VAL A 222 -10.55 -4.73 9.91
CA VAL A 222 -11.92 -4.77 9.40
C VAL A 222 -12.94 -4.59 10.53
N ALA A 223 -12.77 -5.25 11.68
CA ALA A 223 -13.67 -5.08 12.82
C ALA A 223 -13.67 -3.63 13.34
N ARG A 224 -12.51 -2.98 13.35
CA ARG A 224 -12.39 -1.55 13.68
C ARG A 224 -13.04 -0.67 12.61
N TYR A 225 -12.82 -0.97 11.33
CA TYR A 225 -13.46 -0.28 10.21
C TYR A 225 -14.97 -0.32 10.35
N LEU A 226 -15.55 -1.51 10.52
CA LEU A 226 -16.99 -1.71 10.64
C LEU A 226 -17.55 -1.00 11.87
N SER A 227 -16.82 -0.97 13.00
CA SER A 227 -17.23 -0.22 14.18
C SER A 227 -17.41 1.28 13.87
N HIS A 228 -16.46 1.90 13.16
CA HIS A 228 -16.56 3.30 12.74
C HIS A 228 -17.59 3.52 11.62
N ALA A 229 -17.65 2.63 10.65
CA ALA A 229 -18.52 2.72 9.48
C ALA A 229 -20.00 2.57 9.84
N LEU A 230 -20.31 1.67 10.78
CA LEU A 230 -21.68 1.35 11.21
C LEU A 230 -22.10 2.09 12.50
N ASP A 231 -21.19 2.86 13.11
CA ASP A 231 -21.39 3.50 14.42
C ASP A 231 -21.84 2.50 15.51
N GLN A 232 -21.15 1.34 15.55
CA GLN A 232 -21.45 0.25 16.47
C GLN A 232 -20.27 -0.04 17.42
N PRO A 233 -20.53 -0.49 18.66
CA PRO A 233 -19.48 -0.89 19.58
C PRO A 233 -18.60 -1.98 18.98
N HIS A 234 -17.27 -1.86 19.11
CA HIS A 234 -16.34 -2.86 18.57
C HIS A 234 -16.64 -4.28 19.07
N LEU A 235 -17.08 -4.44 20.32
CA LEU A 235 -17.41 -5.74 20.92
C LEU A 235 -18.68 -6.40 20.36
N SER A 236 -19.52 -5.67 19.61
CA SER A 236 -20.66 -6.26 18.91
C SER A 236 -20.30 -6.73 17.50
N ILE A 237 -19.02 -6.66 17.10
CA ILE A 237 -18.55 -7.02 15.77
C ILE A 237 -17.42 -8.04 15.89
N ARG A 238 -17.63 -9.19 15.27
CA ARG A 238 -16.62 -10.24 15.16
C ARG A 238 -16.32 -10.53 13.70
N VAL A 239 -15.05 -10.43 13.34
CA VAL A 239 -14.57 -10.67 11.98
C VAL A 239 -13.66 -11.89 11.98
N ILE A 240 -13.90 -12.80 11.03
CA ILE A 240 -13.12 -14.01 10.85
C ILE A 240 -12.57 -14.06 9.43
N ALA A 241 -11.27 -14.20 9.29
CA ALA A 241 -10.60 -14.56 8.04
C ALA A 241 -9.69 -15.76 8.32
N LYS A 242 -10.01 -16.92 7.74
CA LYS A 242 -9.19 -18.13 7.87
C LYS A 242 -8.12 -18.14 6.77
N ASP A 243 -8.23 -19.07 5.82
CA ASP A 243 -7.36 -19.09 4.65
C ASP A 243 -7.83 -18.04 3.64
N VAL A 244 -6.89 -17.30 3.04
CA VAL A 244 -7.16 -16.27 2.04
C VAL A 244 -6.25 -16.54 0.83
N GLY A 245 -6.86 -16.71 -0.35
CA GLY A 245 -6.21 -17.11 -1.59
C GLY A 245 -5.56 -15.94 -2.33
N GLY A 246 -4.67 -15.23 -1.62
CA GLY A 246 -4.00 -14.02 -2.11
C GLY A 246 -4.77 -12.74 -1.81
N GLY A 247 -4.04 -11.65 -1.56
CA GLY A 247 -4.60 -10.33 -1.24
C GLY A 247 -3.84 -9.19 -1.91
N PHE A 248 -2.52 -9.15 -1.79
CA PHE A 248 -1.64 -8.24 -2.56
C PHE A 248 -1.92 -6.73 -2.42
N GLY A 249 -2.58 -6.29 -1.34
CA GLY A 249 -3.00 -4.90 -1.10
C GLY A 249 -4.50 -4.67 -1.34
N PHE A 250 -5.14 -5.53 -2.15
CA PHE A 250 -6.53 -5.41 -2.56
C PHE A 250 -7.54 -5.66 -1.43
N LYS A 251 -7.22 -6.62 -0.55
CA LYS A 251 -8.13 -7.12 0.50
C LYS A 251 -7.92 -6.44 1.86
N ASN A 252 -7.59 -5.15 1.89
CA ASN A 252 -7.16 -4.47 3.13
C ASN A 252 -8.28 -3.79 3.94
N HIS A 253 -9.44 -3.49 3.34
CA HIS A 253 -10.62 -2.97 4.02
C HIS A 253 -11.89 -3.40 3.26
N PRO A 254 -13.08 -3.35 3.89
CA PRO A 254 -14.32 -3.66 3.19
C PRO A 254 -14.62 -2.65 2.08
N TRP A 255 -14.93 -3.17 0.89
CA TRP A 255 -15.34 -2.39 -0.27
C TRP A 255 -16.85 -2.16 -0.32
N ARG A 256 -17.32 -1.35 -1.28
CA ARG A 256 -18.74 -0.97 -1.45
C ARG A 256 -19.67 -2.18 -1.47
N GLU A 257 -19.30 -3.23 -2.21
CA GLU A 257 -20.10 -4.46 -2.27
C GLU A 257 -20.14 -5.21 -0.93
N GLU A 258 -18.99 -5.38 -0.28
CA GLU A 258 -18.91 -6.09 1.00
C GLU A 258 -19.70 -5.33 2.08
N MET A 259 -19.59 -4.00 2.11
CA MET A 259 -20.38 -3.13 2.97
C MET A 259 -21.88 -3.22 2.66
N SER A 260 -22.27 -3.29 1.38
CA SER A 260 -23.67 -3.45 0.98
C SER A 260 -24.24 -4.77 1.50
N VAL A 261 -23.48 -5.87 1.42
CA VAL A 261 -23.88 -7.19 1.91
C VAL A 261 -24.01 -7.19 3.44
N ILE A 262 -23.05 -6.58 4.14
CA ILE A 262 -23.10 -6.44 5.61
C ILE A 262 -24.34 -5.66 6.03
N VAL A 263 -24.61 -4.51 5.42
CA VAL A 263 -25.81 -3.70 5.70
C VAL A 263 -27.08 -4.48 5.33
N GLY A 264 -27.11 -5.16 4.18
CA GLY A 264 -28.25 -5.99 3.78
C GLY A 264 -28.55 -7.11 4.76
N CYS A 265 -27.52 -7.77 5.31
CA CYS A 265 -27.67 -8.78 6.35
C CYS A 265 -28.35 -8.19 7.60
N MET A 266 -27.95 -6.99 8.00
CA MET A 266 -28.52 -6.31 9.16
C MET A 266 -29.97 -5.86 8.93
N LEU A 267 -30.30 -5.39 7.72
CA LEU A 267 -31.66 -4.99 7.33
C LEU A 267 -32.61 -6.19 7.27
N LEU A 268 -32.16 -7.33 6.73
CA LEU A 268 -32.99 -8.51 6.53
C LEU A 268 -33.00 -9.45 7.75
N GLY A 269 -32.01 -9.37 8.63
CA GLY A 269 -31.86 -10.29 9.77
C GLY A 269 -31.56 -11.73 9.33
N ARG A 270 -30.86 -11.91 8.21
CA ARG A 270 -30.54 -13.22 7.61
C ARG A 270 -29.07 -13.30 7.21
N PRO A 271 -28.41 -14.47 7.32
CA PRO A 271 -27.05 -14.60 6.83
C PRO A 271 -26.99 -14.39 5.31
N LEU A 272 -26.11 -13.52 4.84
CA LEU A 272 -25.91 -13.23 3.42
C LEU A 272 -24.49 -13.60 3.00
N LYS A 273 -24.37 -14.30 1.87
CA LYS A 273 -23.10 -14.64 1.20
C LYS A 273 -23.02 -13.92 -0.14
N TRP A 274 -21.88 -13.26 -0.38
CA TRP A 274 -21.48 -12.78 -1.69
C TRP A 274 -20.07 -13.28 -2.01
N ILE A 275 -19.90 -13.84 -3.20
CA ILE A 275 -18.62 -14.27 -3.73
C ILE A 275 -18.49 -13.68 -5.12
N GLU A 276 -17.56 -12.74 -5.26
CA GLU A 276 -17.25 -12.06 -6.51
C GLU A 276 -16.78 -13.08 -7.57
N ASP A 277 -17.23 -12.96 -8.82
CA ASP A 277 -16.64 -13.74 -9.92
C ASP A 277 -15.43 -13.06 -10.57
N ARG A 278 -14.78 -13.72 -11.54
CA ARG A 278 -13.61 -13.12 -12.19
C ARG A 278 -13.95 -11.91 -13.06
N TRP A 279 -15.15 -11.90 -13.67
CA TRP A 279 -15.58 -10.77 -14.49
C TRP A 279 -15.79 -9.54 -13.62
N GLU A 280 -16.51 -9.67 -12.50
CA GLU A 280 -16.68 -8.63 -11.49
C GLU A 280 -15.32 -8.15 -10.96
N ASN A 281 -14.40 -9.08 -10.70
CA ASN A 281 -13.06 -8.75 -10.22
C ASN A 281 -12.22 -7.96 -11.23
N LEU A 282 -12.37 -8.19 -12.54
CA LEU A 282 -11.63 -7.46 -13.56
C LEU A 282 -12.31 -6.15 -13.96
N VAL A 283 -13.63 -6.04 -13.78
CA VAL A 283 -14.44 -4.90 -14.25
C VAL A 283 -14.75 -3.90 -13.14
N ALA A 284 -15.14 -4.37 -11.96
CA ALA A 284 -15.76 -3.54 -10.92
C ALA A 284 -14.91 -3.38 -9.66
N ALA A 285 -14.00 -4.30 -9.39
CA ALA A 285 -13.03 -4.14 -8.31
C ALA A 285 -12.10 -2.94 -8.55
N CYS A 286 -11.41 -2.50 -7.50
CA CYS A 286 -10.33 -1.56 -7.71
C CYS A 286 -9.22 -2.18 -8.56
N GLN A 287 -8.50 -1.33 -9.28
CA GLN A 287 -7.36 -1.67 -10.11
C GLN A 287 -6.17 -0.83 -9.64
N ALA A 288 -4.98 -1.09 -10.16
CA ALA A 288 -3.74 -0.45 -9.71
C ALA A 288 -2.98 0.22 -10.87
N ARG A 289 -2.06 1.10 -10.48
CA ARG A 289 -1.14 1.82 -11.37
C ARG A 289 -1.88 2.87 -12.19
N GLU A 290 -1.86 2.79 -13.52
CA GLU A 290 -2.23 3.86 -14.44
C GLU A 290 -1.59 5.21 -14.08
N GLN A 291 -0.30 5.29 -14.37
CA GLN A 291 0.62 6.30 -13.88
C GLN A 291 1.43 6.87 -15.03
N GLU A 292 1.59 8.19 -15.05
CA GLU A 292 2.50 8.89 -15.96
C GLU A 292 3.46 9.75 -15.15
N MET A 293 4.76 9.57 -15.37
CA MET A 293 5.81 10.31 -14.67
C MET A 293 6.85 10.82 -15.66
N THR A 294 7.06 12.13 -15.67
CA THR A 294 8.16 12.76 -16.39
C THR A 294 9.24 13.17 -15.40
N VAL A 295 10.44 12.62 -15.58
CA VAL A 295 11.59 12.84 -14.70
C VAL A 295 12.68 13.55 -15.49
N ARG A 296 13.15 14.66 -14.93
CA ARG A 296 14.32 15.42 -15.37
C ARG A 296 15.46 15.18 -14.40
N ILE A 297 16.66 14.91 -14.91
CA ILE A 297 17.88 14.82 -14.07
C ILE A 297 19.01 15.66 -14.66
N GLY A 298 19.72 16.36 -13.78
CA GLY A 298 20.98 17.02 -14.06
C GLY A 298 22.15 16.16 -13.59
N LEU A 299 23.14 15.92 -14.46
CA LEU A 299 24.37 15.22 -14.12
C LEU A 299 25.61 16.05 -14.47
N ASP A 300 26.70 15.80 -13.74
CA ASP A 300 28.02 16.24 -14.15
C ASP A 300 28.63 15.35 -15.24
N ARG A 301 29.84 15.70 -15.70
CA ARG A 301 30.55 14.95 -16.75
C ARG A 301 31.02 13.56 -16.34
N ASP A 302 31.08 13.32 -15.03
CA ASP A 302 31.41 12.03 -14.46
C ASP A 302 30.12 11.25 -14.11
N GLY A 303 28.94 11.69 -14.58
CA GLY A 303 27.69 10.99 -14.35
C GLY A 303 27.22 11.02 -12.89
N LYS A 304 27.69 11.98 -12.08
CA LYS A 304 27.18 12.20 -10.72
C LYS A 304 25.89 13.02 -10.76
N LEU A 305 24.91 12.62 -9.96
CA LEU A 305 23.61 13.30 -9.84
C LEU A 305 23.76 14.66 -9.14
N LEU A 306 23.14 15.69 -9.71
CA LEU A 306 23.19 17.06 -9.19
C LEU A 306 21.81 17.55 -8.74
N ALA A 307 20.80 17.37 -9.59
CA ALA A 307 19.44 17.81 -9.33
C ALA A 307 18.42 16.94 -10.09
N SER A 308 17.18 16.90 -9.62
CA SER A 308 16.08 16.25 -10.34
C SER A 308 14.74 16.93 -10.14
N HIS A 309 13.86 16.84 -11.14
CA HIS A 309 12.47 17.23 -11.02
C HIS A 309 11.57 16.11 -11.53
N SER A 310 10.51 15.78 -10.80
CA SER A 310 9.55 14.76 -11.16
C SER A 310 8.15 15.34 -11.25
N ASP A 311 7.54 15.25 -12.43
CA ASP A 311 6.13 15.56 -12.63
C ASP A 311 5.34 14.26 -12.80
N TYR A 312 4.41 14.00 -11.89
CA TYR A 312 3.74 12.72 -11.74
C TYR A 312 2.22 12.91 -11.74
N SER A 313 1.52 12.07 -12.49
CA SER A 313 0.06 12.02 -12.53
C SER A 313 -0.41 10.57 -12.48
N LEU A 314 -1.51 10.35 -11.78
CA LEU A 314 -2.13 9.03 -11.65
C LEU A 314 -3.64 9.12 -11.86
N ASN A 315 -4.21 8.07 -12.43
CA ASN A 315 -5.65 7.95 -12.58
C ASN A 315 -6.26 7.26 -11.35
N SER A 316 -6.97 8.02 -10.53
CA SER A 316 -7.65 7.54 -9.33
C SER A 316 -8.94 6.75 -9.62
N GLY A 317 -9.46 6.79 -10.86
CA GLY A 317 -10.76 6.24 -11.19
C GLY A 317 -11.91 6.92 -10.44
N ALA A 318 -13.11 6.33 -10.49
CA ALA A 318 -14.30 6.95 -9.93
C ALA A 318 -14.31 6.90 -8.40
N PHE A 319 -14.00 5.73 -7.82
CA PHE A 319 -14.09 5.49 -6.38
C PHE A 319 -12.82 4.81 -5.85
N PRO A 320 -11.69 5.55 -5.74
CA PRO A 320 -10.44 5.00 -5.23
C PRO A 320 -10.54 4.62 -3.74
N GLN A 321 -9.63 3.74 -3.30
CA GLN A 321 -9.39 3.46 -1.89
C GLN A 321 -9.05 4.71 -1.08
N VAL A 322 -8.22 5.58 -1.65
CA VAL A 322 -7.88 6.92 -1.17
C VAL A 322 -7.62 7.77 -2.41
N PRO A 323 -8.23 8.96 -2.54
CA PRO A 323 -7.89 9.88 -3.63
C PRO A 323 -6.63 10.67 -3.29
N ASP A 324 -5.50 9.99 -3.00
CA ASP A 324 -4.23 10.65 -2.72
C ASP A 324 -3.37 10.80 -3.98
N ALA A 325 -2.43 11.74 -3.95
CA ALA A 325 -1.46 11.93 -5.02
C ALA A 325 -0.23 11.00 -4.84
N ASN A 326 -0.43 9.82 -4.22
CA ASN A 326 0.55 8.79 -3.89
C ASN A 326 1.86 9.36 -3.32
N VAL A 327 1.79 9.82 -2.07
CA VAL A 327 2.90 10.45 -1.33
C VAL A 327 4.15 9.54 -1.23
N ALA A 328 3.99 8.22 -1.30
CA ALA A 328 5.10 7.29 -1.19
C ALA A 328 6.06 7.39 -2.40
N VAL A 329 5.56 7.58 -3.63
CA VAL A 329 6.41 7.81 -4.82
C VAL A 329 7.30 9.03 -4.60
N HIS A 330 6.73 10.12 -4.07
CA HIS A 330 7.48 11.34 -3.74
C HIS A 330 8.59 11.06 -2.73
N MET A 331 8.26 10.39 -1.61
CA MET A 331 9.19 10.15 -0.52
C MET A 331 10.42 9.32 -0.93
N PHE A 332 10.27 8.41 -1.90
CA PHE A 332 11.29 7.40 -2.19
C PHE A 332 12.04 7.55 -3.53
N MET A 333 11.63 8.47 -4.42
CA MET A 333 12.18 8.65 -5.78
C MET A 333 13.71 8.63 -5.90
N TRP A 334 14.43 9.16 -4.90
CA TRP A 334 15.90 9.15 -4.88
C TRP A 334 16.49 8.60 -3.58
N ALA A 335 15.70 7.88 -2.78
CA ALA A 335 16.12 7.51 -1.43
C ALA A 335 17.29 6.52 -1.38
N ALA A 336 17.54 5.76 -2.45
CA ALA A 336 18.72 4.87 -2.55
C ALA A 336 19.99 5.57 -3.10
N TYR A 337 19.88 6.83 -3.54
CA TYR A 337 20.91 7.51 -4.32
C TYR A 337 21.32 8.87 -3.70
N LYS A 338 22.57 9.25 -3.92
CA LYS A 338 23.20 10.52 -3.55
C LYS A 338 22.69 11.63 -4.45
N MET A 339 21.44 12.03 -4.25
CA MET A 339 20.83 13.17 -4.93
C MET A 339 20.96 14.41 -4.03
N PRO A 340 21.61 15.50 -4.47
CA PRO A 340 21.72 16.72 -3.67
C PRO A 340 20.41 17.49 -3.55
N GLN A 341 19.65 17.62 -4.66
CA GLN A 341 18.44 18.42 -4.71
C GLN A 341 17.37 17.72 -5.56
N CYS A 342 16.11 17.68 -5.09
CA CYS A 342 15.00 17.19 -5.89
C CYS A 342 13.74 18.02 -5.70
N GLY A 343 12.97 18.17 -6.76
CA GLY A 343 11.58 18.63 -6.74
C GLY A 343 10.64 17.53 -7.21
N PHE A 344 9.40 17.61 -6.74
CA PHE A 344 8.36 16.65 -7.07
C PHE A 344 7.02 17.36 -7.11
N TYR A 345 6.21 17.03 -8.10
CA TYR A 345 4.86 17.53 -8.24
C TYR A 345 3.96 16.37 -8.65
N SER A 346 2.89 16.13 -7.88
CA SER A 346 2.00 15.00 -8.10
C SER A 346 0.54 15.38 -8.05
N ARG A 347 -0.25 14.78 -8.93
CA ARG A 347 -1.70 15.01 -9.07
C ARG A 347 -2.45 13.69 -9.24
N ALA A 348 -3.51 13.51 -8.44
CA ALA A 348 -4.44 12.41 -8.58
C ALA A 348 -5.68 12.89 -9.36
N TRP A 349 -6.06 12.17 -10.41
CA TRP A 349 -7.15 12.55 -11.30
C TRP A 349 -8.31 11.56 -11.22
N TYR A 350 -9.50 12.05 -10.88
CA TYR A 350 -10.74 11.29 -10.99
C TYR A 350 -11.10 11.06 -12.46
N SER A 351 -11.53 9.85 -12.78
CA SER A 351 -12.01 9.46 -14.11
C SER A 351 -13.15 8.45 -14.00
N ASN A 352 -13.84 8.16 -15.10
CA ASN A 352 -14.92 7.18 -15.21
C ASN A 352 -14.42 5.73 -15.40
N THR A 353 -13.29 5.38 -14.80
CA THR A 353 -12.75 4.01 -14.72
C THR A 353 -12.94 3.43 -13.33
N ALA A 354 -12.65 2.13 -13.15
CA ALA A 354 -12.63 1.52 -11.82
C ALA A 354 -11.65 2.25 -10.88
N GLY A 355 -11.94 2.26 -9.58
CA GLY A 355 -11.16 2.98 -8.58
C GLY A 355 -9.72 2.48 -8.46
N LEU A 356 -8.79 3.37 -8.10
CA LEU A 356 -7.41 3.00 -7.77
C LEU A 356 -7.35 2.32 -6.39
N GLY A 357 -6.60 1.24 -6.28
CA GLY A 357 -6.29 0.56 -5.04
C GLY A 357 -4.84 0.09 -4.96
N ALA A 358 -4.44 -0.33 -3.75
CA ALA A 358 -3.10 -0.85 -3.53
C ALA A 358 -2.86 -2.16 -4.28
N TYR A 359 -1.70 -2.24 -4.94
CA TYR A 359 -1.12 -3.49 -5.43
C TYR A 359 0.36 -3.47 -5.08
N ARG A 360 0.82 -4.53 -4.41
CA ARG A 360 2.21 -4.85 -4.02
C ARG A 360 3.24 -3.82 -4.49
N GLY A 361 3.77 -3.01 -3.57
CA GLY A 361 4.67 -1.90 -3.90
C GLY A 361 3.96 -0.74 -4.63
N PRO A 362 2.96 -0.09 -4.04
CA PRO A 362 2.21 1.01 -4.69
C PRO A 362 3.09 2.21 -5.10
N TRP A 363 4.30 2.31 -4.56
CA TRP A 363 5.30 3.32 -4.94
C TRP A 363 6.18 2.91 -6.13
N GLY A 364 6.12 1.68 -6.65
CA GLY A 364 7.09 1.11 -7.59
C GLY A 364 7.37 1.91 -8.88
N MET A 365 6.49 2.86 -9.23
CA MET A 365 6.73 3.87 -10.27
C MET A 365 8.05 4.62 -10.08
N GLU A 366 8.44 4.87 -8.82
CA GLU A 366 9.67 5.58 -8.47
C GLU A 366 10.92 4.82 -8.95
N SER A 367 10.97 3.50 -8.70
CA SER A 367 12.06 2.63 -9.12
C SER A 367 12.05 2.44 -10.64
N LEU A 368 10.85 2.27 -11.24
CA LEU A 368 10.72 2.15 -12.69
C LEU A 368 11.28 3.38 -13.41
N ALA A 369 10.85 4.58 -13.01
CA ALA A 369 11.28 5.82 -13.64
C ALA A 369 12.75 6.15 -13.38
N ARG A 370 13.22 5.99 -12.14
CA ARG A 370 14.63 6.24 -11.79
C ARG A 370 15.57 5.30 -12.55
N GLU A 371 15.38 3.99 -12.43
CA GLU A 371 16.37 3.01 -12.89
C GLU A 371 16.45 2.93 -14.41
N THR A 372 15.34 3.18 -15.11
CA THR A 372 15.33 3.25 -16.57
C THR A 372 16.00 4.53 -17.08
N LEU A 373 15.80 5.66 -16.41
CA LEU A 373 16.47 6.92 -16.73
C LEU A 373 17.99 6.85 -16.47
N LEU A 374 18.43 6.15 -15.43
CA LEU A 374 19.86 5.94 -15.16
C LEU A 374 20.55 5.14 -16.28
N ASP A 375 19.88 4.13 -16.86
CA ASP A 375 20.42 3.38 -18.01
C ASP A 375 20.45 4.21 -19.29
N VAL A 376 19.47 5.08 -19.51
CA VAL A 376 19.51 6.08 -20.61
C VAL A 376 20.69 7.03 -20.41
N ALA A 377 20.87 7.57 -19.20
CA ALA A 377 21.98 8.45 -18.86
C ALA A 377 23.34 7.79 -19.06
N ALA A 378 23.48 6.52 -18.64
CA ALA A 378 24.71 5.77 -18.82
C ALA A 378 25.10 5.66 -20.31
N ARG A 379 24.13 5.32 -21.17
CA ARG A 379 24.35 5.23 -22.62
C ARG A 379 24.75 6.57 -23.24
N GLU A 380 24.09 7.67 -22.86
CA GLU A 380 24.38 9.00 -23.40
C GLU A 380 25.77 9.52 -22.98
N LEU A 381 26.18 9.21 -21.75
CA LEU A 381 27.49 9.55 -21.21
C LEU A 381 28.60 8.59 -21.68
N GLY A 382 28.25 7.45 -22.29
CA GLY A 382 29.20 6.41 -22.66
C GLY A 382 29.86 5.72 -21.46
N ILE A 383 29.16 5.64 -20.32
CA ILE A 383 29.61 4.92 -19.11
C ILE A 383 28.81 3.63 -18.92
N ASP A 384 29.40 2.66 -18.24
CA ASP A 384 28.70 1.40 -17.96
C ASP A 384 27.51 1.62 -16.99
N PRO A 385 26.34 0.98 -17.20
CA PRO A 385 25.20 1.08 -16.30
C PRO A 385 25.45 0.65 -14.85
N VAL A 386 26.45 -0.21 -14.59
CA VAL A 386 26.92 -0.53 -13.23
C VAL A 386 27.67 0.67 -12.65
N GLU A 387 28.52 1.29 -13.46
CA GLU A 387 29.41 2.35 -13.01
C GLU A 387 28.63 3.62 -12.63
N ILE A 388 27.60 4.00 -13.39
CA ILE A 388 26.75 5.14 -12.99
C ILE A 388 26.07 4.89 -11.63
N ARG A 389 25.68 3.64 -11.33
CA ARG A 389 25.09 3.27 -10.04
C ARG A 389 26.14 3.31 -8.94
N ARG A 390 27.34 2.78 -9.15
CA ARG A 390 28.45 2.85 -8.18
C ARG A 390 28.79 4.28 -7.75
N ARG A 391 28.75 5.23 -8.69
CA ARG A 391 29.03 6.65 -8.41
C ARG A 391 27.96 7.31 -7.54
N ASN A 392 26.73 6.84 -7.62
CA ASN A 392 25.57 7.53 -7.07
C ASN A 392 24.83 6.78 -5.97
N LEU A 393 24.96 5.46 -5.82
CA LEU A 393 24.31 4.72 -4.74
C LEU A 393 24.87 5.12 -3.38
N ILE A 394 24.00 5.13 -2.37
CA ILE A 394 24.39 5.27 -0.97
C ILE A 394 25.07 3.98 -0.51
N THR A 395 26.25 4.11 0.08
CA THR A 395 27.02 3.01 0.67
C THR A 395 26.91 3.02 2.20
N LYS A 396 27.38 1.97 2.87
CA LYS A 396 27.52 1.97 4.34
C LYS A 396 28.39 3.12 4.86
N ALA A 397 29.41 3.53 4.11
CA ALA A 397 30.32 4.60 4.52
C ALA A 397 29.69 6.00 4.46
N ASP A 398 28.60 6.16 3.71
CA ASP A 398 27.88 7.43 3.58
C ASP A 398 26.87 7.65 4.72
N GLN A 399 26.63 6.64 5.57
CA GLN A 399 25.58 6.65 6.60
C GLN A 399 26.14 6.97 8.00
N PRO A 400 25.37 7.63 8.89
CA PRO A 400 23.99 8.10 8.71
C PRO A 400 23.91 9.30 7.74
N CYS A 401 22.85 9.35 6.93
CA CYS A 401 22.58 10.46 6.03
C CYS A 401 21.08 10.78 5.95
N THR A 402 20.70 11.72 5.09
CA THR A 402 19.30 12.06 4.83
C THR A 402 19.02 12.04 3.33
N THR A 403 17.83 11.61 2.95
CA THR A 403 17.30 11.84 1.60
C THR A 403 17.23 13.35 1.29
N PRO A 404 17.10 13.74 0.01
CA PRO A 404 16.83 15.14 -0.37
C PRO A 404 15.62 15.77 0.35
N LEU A 405 14.67 14.96 0.80
CA LEU A 405 13.45 15.38 1.49
C LEU A 405 13.62 15.40 3.02
N GLY A 406 14.84 15.19 3.52
CA GLY A 406 15.15 15.21 4.96
C GLY A 406 14.78 13.94 5.72
N ILE A 407 14.37 12.86 5.03
CA ILE A 407 14.10 11.57 5.67
C ILE A 407 15.43 10.95 6.10
N PRO A 408 15.63 10.60 7.39
CA PRO A 408 16.83 9.95 7.86
C PRO A 408 17.00 8.56 7.24
N LEU A 409 18.23 8.27 6.82
CA LEU A 409 18.65 6.97 6.32
C LEU A 409 19.81 6.46 7.16
N GLU A 410 19.54 5.34 7.79
CA GLU A 410 20.49 4.52 8.50
C GLU A 410 20.22 3.08 8.11
N ASP A 411 21.25 2.25 8.15
CA ASP A 411 21.09 0.81 8.06
C ASP A 411 20.47 0.33 6.72
N ILE A 412 20.90 0.92 5.59
CA ILE A 412 20.57 0.47 4.21
C ILE A 412 21.81 -0.06 3.48
N THR A 413 21.60 -0.96 2.51
CA THR A 413 22.69 -1.66 1.80
C THR A 413 22.52 -1.81 0.28
N PRO A 414 21.99 -0.81 -0.47
CA PRO A 414 21.74 -0.97 -1.90
C PRO A 414 23.03 -1.15 -2.72
N ALA A 415 24.10 -0.41 -2.39
CA ALA A 415 25.40 -0.56 -3.03
C ALA A 415 26.03 -1.94 -2.74
N GLU A 416 25.95 -2.42 -1.50
CA GLU A 416 26.48 -3.72 -1.12
C GLU A 416 25.70 -4.87 -1.76
N CYS A 417 24.39 -4.72 -1.96
CA CYS A 417 23.61 -5.68 -2.75
C CYS A 417 24.08 -5.73 -4.20
N LEU A 418 24.36 -4.57 -4.81
CA LEU A 418 24.89 -4.49 -6.17
C LEU A 418 26.25 -5.19 -6.28
N GLU A 419 27.20 -4.88 -5.39
CA GLU A 419 28.54 -5.52 -5.43
C GLU A 419 28.44 -7.04 -5.23
N LYS A 420 27.62 -7.50 -4.28
CA LYS A 420 27.41 -8.94 -4.04
C LYS A 420 26.78 -9.65 -5.23
N LEU A 421 25.90 -8.99 -5.96
CA LEU A 421 25.36 -9.50 -7.21
C LEU A 421 26.47 -9.65 -8.27
N LEU A 422 27.36 -8.66 -8.38
CA LEU A 422 28.44 -8.64 -9.37
C LEU A 422 29.56 -9.65 -9.06
N GLU A 423 29.72 -10.09 -7.81
CA GLU A 423 30.56 -11.26 -7.48
C GLU A 423 30.09 -12.55 -8.17
N LYS A 424 28.81 -12.62 -8.57
CA LYS A 424 28.18 -13.78 -9.22
C LYS A 424 27.87 -13.58 -10.70
N PHE A 425 27.92 -12.35 -11.19
CA PHE A 425 27.61 -12.00 -12.55
C PHE A 425 28.79 -11.27 -13.22
N ASP A 426 29.46 -11.96 -14.15
CA ASP A 426 30.57 -11.38 -14.92
C ASP A 426 30.03 -10.53 -16.08
N VAL A 427 29.95 -9.22 -15.84
CA VAL A 427 29.48 -8.24 -16.82
C VAL A 427 30.37 -8.22 -18.06
N ALA A 428 31.70 -8.33 -17.92
CA ALA A 428 32.62 -8.26 -19.04
C ALA A 428 32.46 -9.48 -19.96
N ALA A 429 32.33 -10.66 -19.38
CA ALA A 429 32.05 -11.88 -20.13
C ALA A 429 30.70 -11.78 -20.87
N PHE A 430 29.65 -11.27 -20.21
CA PHE A 430 28.35 -11.06 -20.86
C PHE A 430 28.45 -10.05 -22.02
N ARG A 431 29.16 -8.94 -21.87
CA ARG A 431 29.33 -7.96 -22.96
C ARG A 431 30.05 -8.57 -24.17
N ALA A 432 31.02 -9.45 -23.95
CA ALA A 432 31.66 -10.21 -25.02
C ALA A 432 30.68 -11.18 -25.70
N GLU A 433 29.85 -11.89 -24.94
CA GLU A 433 28.79 -12.76 -25.46
C GLU A 433 27.76 -11.98 -26.27
N GLN A 434 27.29 -10.84 -25.75
CA GLN A 434 26.34 -9.95 -26.43
C GLN A 434 26.90 -9.46 -27.78
N ALA A 435 28.17 -9.07 -27.83
CA ALA A 435 28.81 -8.63 -29.06
C ALA A 435 28.91 -9.77 -30.10
N ALA A 436 29.23 -10.98 -29.66
CA ALA A 436 29.26 -12.16 -30.53
C ALA A 436 27.84 -12.53 -31.03
N ALA A 437 26.85 -12.56 -30.15
CA ALA A 437 25.46 -12.85 -30.50
C ALA A 437 24.92 -11.85 -31.55
N ARG A 438 25.28 -10.57 -31.45
CA ARG A 438 24.91 -9.55 -32.44
C ARG A 438 25.45 -9.86 -33.85
N GLN A 439 26.64 -10.46 -33.96
CA GLN A 439 27.18 -10.89 -35.27
C GLN A 439 26.39 -12.05 -35.88
N GLU A 440 25.67 -12.81 -35.05
CA GLU A 440 24.79 -13.91 -35.44
C GLU A 440 23.33 -13.45 -35.66
N GLY A 441 23.03 -12.16 -35.56
CA GLY A 441 21.66 -11.63 -35.65
C GLY A 441 20.81 -11.90 -34.41
N ARG A 442 21.44 -12.18 -33.25
CA ARG A 442 20.77 -12.43 -31.97
C ARG A 442 20.96 -11.24 -31.03
N TYR A 443 19.88 -10.84 -30.35
CA TYR A 443 19.85 -9.60 -29.59
C TYR A 443 19.68 -9.89 -28.11
N LEU A 444 20.82 -10.04 -27.42
CA LEU A 444 20.89 -10.22 -25.98
C LEU A 444 20.96 -8.87 -25.28
N GLY A 445 20.35 -8.76 -24.11
CA GLY A 445 20.40 -7.55 -23.28
C GLY A 445 20.54 -7.86 -21.80
N LEU A 446 21.25 -6.97 -21.08
CA LEU A 446 21.43 -7.00 -19.65
C LEU A 446 20.76 -5.78 -19.02
N GLY A 447 19.86 -6.04 -18.09
CA GLY A 447 19.26 -5.01 -17.25
C GLY A 447 19.74 -5.17 -15.82
N ILE A 448 20.09 -4.04 -15.19
CA ILE A 448 20.46 -3.97 -13.78
C ILE A 448 19.58 -2.90 -13.13
N ALA A 449 19.16 -3.15 -11.91
CA ALA A 449 18.50 -2.16 -11.08
C ALA A 449 18.91 -2.31 -9.61
N ALA A 450 18.81 -1.24 -8.85
CA ALA A 450 18.96 -1.24 -7.40
C ALA A 450 17.93 -0.32 -6.73
N TYR A 451 17.53 -0.65 -5.50
CA TYR A 451 16.55 0.15 -4.76
C TYR A 451 16.64 -0.07 -3.24
N ILE A 452 15.86 0.74 -2.52
CA ILE A 452 15.46 0.46 -1.15
C ILE A 452 13.93 0.41 -1.05
N GLU A 453 13.41 -0.46 -0.18
CA GLU A 453 12.00 -0.63 0.10
C GLU A 453 11.70 -0.15 1.53
N PRO A 454 10.77 0.78 1.75
CA PRO A 454 10.24 1.03 3.08
C PRO A 454 9.39 -0.17 3.54
N THR A 455 9.72 -0.74 4.69
CA THR A 455 9.04 -1.89 5.29
C THR A 455 8.80 -1.67 6.78
N GLY A 456 7.89 -2.44 7.38
CA GLY A 456 7.73 -2.40 8.84
C GLY A 456 7.18 -1.07 9.37
N ALA A 457 6.37 -0.37 8.56
CA ALA A 457 5.76 0.89 8.98
C ALA A 457 4.84 0.70 10.20
N ALA A 458 5.09 1.47 11.26
CA ALA A 458 4.24 1.59 12.44
C ALA A 458 4.30 2.99 13.03
N GLY A 459 3.16 3.48 13.54
CA GLY A 459 3.03 4.80 14.16
C GLY A 459 3.03 5.99 13.19
N SER A 460 3.44 5.79 11.93
CA SER A 460 3.45 6.81 10.87
C SER A 460 2.10 7.01 10.17
N MET A 461 1.22 6.01 10.25
CA MET A 461 -0.13 6.04 9.67
C MET A 461 -1.15 5.57 10.71
N ALA A 462 -2.28 6.28 10.85
CA ALA A 462 -3.32 5.98 11.85
C ALA A 462 -3.76 4.50 11.93
N PRO A 463 -3.96 3.76 10.82
CA PRO A 463 -4.28 2.34 10.87
C PRO A 463 -3.07 1.46 11.23
N MET A 464 -1.84 1.90 11.01
CA MET A 464 -0.62 1.10 11.11
C MET A 464 0.05 1.25 12.48
N THR A 465 -0.37 0.45 13.45
CA THR A 465 0.22 0.40 14.81
C THR A 465 1.25 -0.73 14.95
N GLY A 466 1.87 -0.90 16.12
CA GLY A 466 2.66 -2.10 16.43
C GLY A 466 1.84 -3.39 16.47
N GLU A 467 2.50 -4.54 16.54
CA GLU A 467 1.84 -5.86 16.71
C GLU A 467 1.89 -6.32 18.17
N LEU A 468 0.83 -7.01 18.61
CA LEU A 468 0.76 -7.68 19.89
C LEU A 468 0.87 -9.19 19.71
N VAL A 469 1.68 -9.82 20.55
CA VAL A 469 1.73 -11.27 20.70
C VAL A 469 1.38 -11.64 22.14
N GLN A 470 0.49 -12.61 22.31
CA GLN A 470 0.23 -13.26 23.59
C GLN A 470 0.70 -14.71 23.51
N LEU A 471 1.62 -15.08 24.39
CA LEU A 471 2.20 -16.42 24.48
C LEU A 471 1.82 -17.11 25.78
N ARG A 472 1.67 -18.42 25.69
CA ARG A 472 1.47 -19.29 26.84
C ARG A 472 2.20 -20.61 26.64
N ILE A 473 2.87 -21.10 27.68
CA ILE A 473 3.26 -22.52 27.75
C ILE A 473 2.10 -23.25 28.43
N GLU A 474 1.46 -24.15 27.69
CA GLU A 474 0.34 -24.94 28.21
C GLU A 474 0.83 -25.94 29.28
N PRO A 475 -0.05 -26.44 30.16
CA PRO A 475 0.30 -27.49 31.13
C PRO A 475 0.89 -28.76 30.49
N THR A 476 0.65 -28.99 29.20
CA THR A 476 1.24 -30.09 28.41
C THR A 476 2.70 -29.84 28.01
N GLY A 477 3.21 -28.62 28.15
CA GLY A 477 4.54 -28.17 27.72
C GLY A 477 4.60 -27.59 26.31
N THR A 478 3.50 -27.61 25.55
CA THR A 478 3.39 -26.99 24.21
C THR A 478 3.18 -25.48 24.31
N VAL A 479 3.47 -24.73 23.25
CA VAL A 479 3.39 -23.27 23.23
C VAL A 479 2.23 -22.81 22.36
N THR A 480 1.35 -21.99 22.92
CA THR A 480 0.26 -21.32 22.19
C THR A 480 0.61 -19.85 21.99
N ALA A 481 0.48 -19.36 20.75
CA ALA A 481 0.64 -17.97 20.38
C ALA A 481 -0.65 -17.43 19.76
N LEU A 482 -1.21 -16.36 20.32
CA LEU A 482 -2.33 -15.60 19.75
C LEU A 482 -1.80 -14.31 19.17
N MET A 483 -2.07 -14.08 17.88
CA MET A 483 -1.55 -12.94 17.14
C MET A 483 -2.63 -12.33 16.24
N SER A 484 -2.51 -11.02 16.03
CA SER A 484 -3.38 -10.24 15.14
C SER A 484 -2.78 -10.03 13.74
N THR A 485 -1.59 -10.61 13.54
CA THR A 485 -1.02 -10.89 12.23
C THR A 485 -1.98 -11.79 11.46
N HIS A 486 -1.93 -11.73 10.13
CA HIS A 486 -2.81 -12.56 9.32
C HIS A 486 -2.17 -12.86 7.97
N SER A 487 -2.15 -14.14 7.61
CA SER A 487 -1.58 -14.61 6.35
C SER A 487 -2.57 -14.66 5.21
N GLN A 488 -2.14 -14.24 4.03
CA GLN A 488 -2.81 -14.51 2.75
C GLN A 488 -1.93 -15.40 1.85
N GLY A 489 -1.12 -16.28 2.47
CA GLY A 489 -0.23 -17.23 1.79
C GLY A 489 1.27 -17.02 2.05
N HIS A 490 1.66 -15.94 2.73
CA HIS A 490 3.07 -15.59 2.98
C HIS A 490 3.68 -16.27 4.24
N GLY A 491 2.98 -17.22 4.86
CA GLY A 491 3.56 -18.18 5.81
C GLY A 491 3.82 -17.64 7.23
N THR A 492 2.94 -16.79 7.76
CA THR A 492 3.10 -16.22 9.12
C THR A 492 3.03 -17.28 10.21
N GLN A 493 2.13 -18.28 10.12
CA GLN A 493 2.04 -19.33 11.14
C GLN A 493 3.37 -20.07 11.27
N SER A 494 4.01 -20.36 10.14
CA SER A 494 5.33 -21.00 10.11
C SER A 494 6.46 -20.09 10.60
N THR A 495 6.57 -18.89 10.05
CA THR A 495 7.68 -17.99 10.37
C THR A 495 7.62 -17.47 11.81
N MET A 496 6.44 -17.13 12.33
CA MET A 496 6.27 -16.72 13.72
C MET A 496 6.54 -17.87 14.71
N ALA A 497 6.08 -19.09 14.39
CA ALA A 497 6.40 -20.26 15.20
C ALA A 497 7.92 -20.52 15.26
N GLN A 498 8.63 -20.32 14.15
CA GLN A 498 10.08 -20.47 14.08
C GLN A 498 10.81 -19.46 14.98
N VAL A 499 10.38 -18.19 14.98
CA VAL A 499 10.96 -17.15 15.86
C VAL A 499 10.71 -17.47 17.33
N ILE A 500 9.48 -17.89 17.69
CA ILE A 500 9.12 -18.25 19.05
C ILE A 500 9.92 -19.47 19.52
N ALA A 501 10.02 -20.51 18.67
CA ALA A 501 10.73 -21.74 18.98
C ALA A 501 12.22 -21.49 19.27
N ASP A 502 12.88 -20.73 18.40
CA ASP A 502 14.28 -20.33 18.56
C ASP A 502 14.52 -19.56 19.87
N GLN A 503 13.68 -18.57 20.16
CA GLN A 503 13.84 -17.74 21.34
C GLN A 503 13.56 -18.49 22.66
N LEU A 504 12.55 -19.38 22.68
CA LEU A 504 12.20 -20.17 23.86
C LEU A 504 13.14 -21.37 24.07
N GLY A 505 13.73 -21.92 23.01
CA GLY A 505 14.49 -23.17 23.06
C GLY A 505 13.58 -24.41 23.02
N VAL A 506 12.52 -24.37 22.21
CA VAL A 506 11.55 -25.49 22.04
C VAL A 506 11.55 -26.01 20.60
N ALA A 507 10.96 -27.18 20.40
CA ALA A 507 10.75 -27.70 19.05
C ALA A 507 9.79 -26.81 18.26
N TYR A 508 10.04 -26.67 16.95
CA TYR A 508 9.17 -25.93 16.05
C TYR A 508 7.74 -26.49 16.02
N GLU A 509 7.61 -27.80 16.12
CA GLU A 509 6.37 -28.56 16.10
C GLU A 509 5.49 -28.26 17.33
N ASP A 510 6.11 -27.93 18.46
CA ASP A 510 5.42 -27.66 19.73
C ASP A 510 4.83 -26.25 19.82
N VAL A 511 5.14 -25.37 18.86
CA VAL A 511 4.58 -24.00 18.81
C VAL A 511 3.39 -23.96 17.87
N GLN A 512 2.24 -23.50 18.38
CA GLN A 512 1.02 -23.26 17.61
C GLN A 512 0.70 -21.77 17.56
N VAL A 513 0.52 -21.25 16.35
CA VAL A 513 0.19 -19.84 16.09
C VAL A 513 -1.25 -19.75 15.61
N PHE A 514 -2.04 -18.92 16.28
CA PHE A 514 -3.44 -18.68 15.98
C PHE A 514 -3.63 -17.21 15.57
N GLU A 515 -4.26 -17.04 14.42
CA GLU A 515 -4.55 -15.78 13.75
C GLU A 515 -5.99 -15.85 13.19
N GLY A 516 -6.51 -14.73 12.68
CA GLY A 516 -7.69 -14.78 11.82
C GLY A 516 -9.05 -14.58 12.49
N ASP A 517 -9.10 -14.25 13.79
CA ASP A 517 -10.35 -14.03 14.53
C ASP A 517 -10.23 -12.77 15.39
N SER A 518 -10.99 -11.72 15.04
CA SER A 518 -10.85 -10.40 15.67
C SER A 518 -11.25 -10.37 17.14
N SER A 519 -11.94 -11.41 17.64
CA SER A 519 -12.34 -11.52 19.06
C SER A 519 -11.26 -12.19 19.92
N ARG A 520 -10.15 -12.63 19.34
CA ARG A 520 -9.05 -13.33 20.03
C ARG A 520 -7.78 -12.50 19.94
N GLY A 521 -6.89 -12.65 20.93
CA GLY A 521 -5.68 -11.83 20.99
C GLY A 521 -5.99 -10.38 21.33
N GLY A 522 -5.18 -9.44 20.83
CA GLY A 522 -5.43 -8.01 20.99
C GLY A 522 -5.04 -7.25 19.74
N PHE A 523 -5.69 -6.11 19.49
CA PHE A 523 -5.65 -5.38 18.21
C PHE A 523 -4.26 -5.31 17.55
N GLY A 524 -4.23 -5.65 16.26
CA GLY A 524 -3.09 -5.44 15.37
C GLY A 524 -3.59 -5.07 13.98
N PRO A 525 -2.80 -4.32 13.19
CA PRO A 525 -3.25 -3.84 11.89
C PRO A 525 -3.18 -4.91 10.80
N GLY A 526 -2.51 -6.04 11.03
CA GLY A 526 -2.38 -7.13 10.07
C GLY A 526 -1.41 -6.83 8.93
N ALA A 527 -1.59 -7.49 7.78
CA ALA A 527 -0.60 -7.50 6.71
C ALA A 527 -0.77 -6.33 5.73
N ALA A 528 0.26 -5.48 5.63
CA ALA A 528 0.49 -4.46 4.59
C ALA A 528 1.93 -3.90 4.74
N GLY A 529 2.54 -3.33 3.70
CA GLY A 529 3.83 -2.63 3.81
C GLY A 529 4.99 -3.52 4.29
N SER A 530 5.04 -4.76 3.81
CA SER A 530 6.05 -5.77 4.17
C SER A 530 6.36 -5.93 5.67
N ARG A 531 5.39 -5.68 6.56
CA ARG A 531 5.67 -5.48 8.01
C ARG A 531 5.70 -6.72 8.90
N GLN A 532 5.20 -7.86 8.41
CA GLN A 532 4.92 -9.04 9.25
C GLN A 532 6.19 -9.68 9.82
N GLY A 533 7.23 -9.84 9.01
CA GLY A 533 8.53 -10.36 9.47
C GLY A 533 9.19 -9.43 10.50
N VAL A 534 9.07 -8.11 10.30
CA VAL A 534 9.69 -7.10 11.17
C VAL A 534 8.96 -6.99 12.50
N ILE A 535 7.68 -6.63 12.45
CA ILE A 535 6.93 -6.24 13.64
C ILE A 535 6.37 -7.47 14.34
N GLY A 536 5.79 -8.41 13.59
CA GLY A 536 5.32 -9.69 14.12
C GLY A 536 6.48 -10.50 14.68
N GLY A 537 7.57 -10.64 13.90
CA GLY A 537 8.79 -11.33 14.35
C GLY A 537 9.42 -10.69 15.58
N GLY A 538 9.56 -9.35 15.60
CA GLY A 538 10.04 -8.62 16.76
C GLY A 538 9.17 -8.84 18.00
N ALA A 539 7.84 -8.73 17.87
CA ALA A 539 6.91 -8.98 18.98
C ALA A 539 6.98 -10.43 19.50
N CYS A 540 7.07 -11.42 18.60
CA CYS A 540 7.28 -12.82 18.94
C CYS A 540 8.54 -13.03 19.77
N ARG A 541 9.66 -12.45 19.32
CA ARG A 541 10.95 -12.57 20.00
C ARG A 541 10.91 -11.96 21.40
N ARG A 542 10.33 -10.76 21.56
CA ARG A 542 10.20 -10.12 22.89
C ARG A 542 9.28 -10.88 23.83
N ALA A 543 8.09 -11.29 23.35
CA ALA A 543 7.14 -12.06 24.15
C ALA A 543 7.74 -13.40 24.59
N ALA A 544 8.45 -14.08 23.68
CA ALA A 544 9.15 -15.34 23.97
C ALA A 544 10.29 -15.14 24.98
N ALA A 545 11.04 -14.05 24.90
CA ALA A 545 12.08 -13.73 25.87
C ALA A 545 11.51 -13.55 27.29
N LEU A 546 10.40 -12.81 27.44
CA LEU A 546 9.71 -12.63 28.73
C LEU A 546 9.21 -13.97 29.30
N LEU A 547 8.68 -14.83 28.44
CA LEU A 547 8.20 -16.15 28.84
C LEU A 547 9.35 -17.08 29.24
N LYS A 548 10.47 -17.05 28.50
CA LYS A 548 11.70 -17.77 28.85
C LYS A 548 12.24 -17.34 30.22
N GLU A 549 12.23 -16.05 30.53
CA GLU A 549 12.64 -15.54 31.84
C GLU A 549 11.80 -16.14 32.98
N LYS A 550 10.47 -16.22 32.80
CA LYS A 550 9.59 -16.87 33.80
C LYS A 550 9.96 -18.34 33.99
N VAL A 551 10.16 -19.10 32.91
CA VAL A 551 10.58 -20.51 32.98
C VAL A 551 11.91 -20.64 33.72
N VAL A 552 12.89 -19.83 33.36
CA VAL A 552 14.23 -19.81 33.97
C VAL A 552 14.14 -19.54 35.47
N ARG A 553 13.31 -18.57 35.91
CA ARG A 553 13.13 -18.26 37.33
C ARG A 553 12.50 -19.41 38.12
N VAL A 554 11.49 -20.07 37.57
CA VAL A 554 10.87 -21.25 38.20
C VAL A 554 11.89 -22.39 38.29
N ALA A 555 12.57 -22.69 37.19
CA ALA A 555 13.56 -23.76 37.15
C ALA A 555 14.76 -23.52 38.08
N ALA A 556 15.29 -22.29 38.10
CA ALA A 556 16.38 -21.89 38.99
C ALA A 556 16.03 -22.10 40.47
N HIS A 557 14.80 -21.76 40.86
CA HIS A 557 14.30 -22.01 42.21
C HIS A 557 14.17 -23.51 42.52
N ILE A 558 13.64 -24.31 41.58
CA ILE A 558 13.50 -25.76 41.75
C ILE A 558 14.86 -26.46 41.86
N PHE A 559 15.82 -26.07 41.02
CA PHE A 559 17.17 -26.62 41.01
C PHE A 559 18.08 -26.02 42.09
N ASN A 560 17.63 -24.95 42.76
CA ASN A 560 18.40 -24.19 43.75
C ASN A 560 19.76 -23.70 43.20
N VAL A 561 19.72 -23.08 42.02
CA VAL A 561 20.87 -22.48 41.34
C VAL A 561 20.55 -21.08 40.85
N PRO A 562 21.56 -20.26 40.48
CA PRO A 562 21.32 -18.97 39.88
C PRO A 562 20.61 -19.07 38.50
N PRO A 563 19.72 -18.13 38.14
CA PRO A 563 19.01 -18.10 36.85
C PRO A 563 19.91 -18.22 35.62
N GLU A 564 21.08 -17.58 35.64
CA GLU A 564 22.09 -17.61 34.57
C GLU A 564 22.68 -19.00 34.32
N SER A 565 22.49 -19.94 35.24
CA SER A 565 22.92 -21.34 35.08
C SER A 565 21.88 -22.21 34.36
N ILE A 566 20.69 -21.69 34.07
CA ILE A 566 19.61 -22.45 33.43
C ILE A 566 19.66 -22.27 31.91
N ALA A 567 19.65 -23.40 31.20
CA ALA A 567 19.47 -23.47 29.76
C ALA A 567 18.16 -24.19 29.42
N ILE A 568 17.64 -23.92 28.23
CA ILE A 568 16.46 -24.60 27.67
C ILE A 568 16.82 -25.02 26.26
N ASP A 569 16.85 -26.33 26.03
CA ASP A 569 17.19 -26.91 24.74
C ASP A 569 16.17 -27.99 24.38
N ASN A 570 15.51 -27.84 23.23
CA ASN A 570 14.47 -28.73 22.75
C ASN A 570 13.37 -29.03 23.80
N GLY A 571 12.94 -28.01 24.54
CA GLY A 571 11.94 -28.12 25.60
C GLY A 571 12.42 -28.79 26.89
N ILE A 572 13.73 -29.04 27.01
CA ILE A 572 14.37 -29.60 28.20
C ILE A 572 15.11 -28.49 28.93
N VAL A 573 14.64 -28.18 30.14
CA VAL A 573 15.25 -27.21 31.05
C VAL A 573 16.31 -27.92 31.89
N HIS A 574 17.52 -27.39 31.91
CA HIS A 574 18.64 -28.02 32.61
C HIS A 574 19.68 -27.00 33.10
N ILE A 575 20.60 -27.46 33.95
CA ILE A 575 21.73 -26.66 34.42
C ILE A 575 22.86 -26.76 33.39
N ALA A 576 23.34 -25.62 32.90
CA ALA A 576 24.44 -25.56 31.93
C ALA A 576 25.67 -26.32 32.45
N GLY A 577 26.19 -27.26 31.65
CA GLY A 577 27.32 -28.12 32.02
C GLY A 577 27.00 -29.31 32.93
N ALA A 578 25.72 -29.51 33.32
CA ALA A 578 25.28 -30.62 34.16
C ALA A 578 24.05 -31.35 33.57
N GLU A 579 24.27 -32.09 32.49
CA GLU A 579 23.24 -32.75 31.65
C GLU A 579 22.31 -33.75 32.37
N ARG A 580 22.64 -34.18 33.61
CA ARG A 580 21.81 -35.13 34.38
C ARG A 580 20.71 -34.46 35.21
N GLN A 581 20.75 -33.14 35.42
CA GLN A 581 19.73 -32.42 36.16
C GLN A 581 18.79 -31.70 35.19
N THR A 582 17.78 -32.43 34.74
CA THR A 582 16.85 -31.98 33.70
C THR A 582 15.41 -32.01 34.19
N ARG A 583 14.60 -31.09 33.64
CA ARG A 583 13.15 -31.08 33.73
C ARG A 583 12.59 -30.77 32.35
N THR A 584 11.50 -31.40 31.98
CA THR A 584 10.77 -31.00 30.77
C THR A 584 10.02 -29.70 31.01
N LEU A 585 9.75 -28.92 29.97
CA LEU A 585 8.87 -27.75 30.07
C LEU A 585 7.49 -28.12 30.62
N ARG A 586 6.98 -29.31 30.31
CA ARG A 586 5.76 -29.85 30.91
C ARG A 586 5.84 -29.89 32.44
N GLN A 587 6.92 -30.45 33.00
CA GLN A 587 7.10 -30.51 34.46
C GLN A 587 7.21 -29.12 35.08
N ILE A 588 7.85 -28.17 34.40
CA ILE A 588 7.92 -26.78 34.86
C ILE A 588 6.53 -26.13 34.83
N ALA A 589 5.75 -26.36 33.77
CA ALA A 589 4.39 -25.87 33.63
C ALA A 589 3.45 -26.47 34.70
N GLU A 590 3.51 -27.79 34.93
CA GLU A 590 2.73 -28.47 35.98
C GLU A 590 2.98 -27.83 37.35
N ILE A 591 4.22 -27.47 37.68
CA ILE A 591 4.55 -26.74 38.92
C ILE A 591 4.01 -25.31 38.88
N ALA A 592 4.22 -24.60 37.78
CA ALA A 592 3.82 -23.19 37.67
C ALA A 592 2.31 -22.98 37.76
N TYR A 593 1.51 -23.94 37.27
CA TYR A 593 0.05 -23.90 37.34
C TYR A 593 -0.53 -24.59 38.57
N GLY A 594 0.06 -25.71 39.01
CA GLY A 594 -0.54 -26.62 39.98
C GLY A 594 0.05 -26.56 41.38
N GLU A 595 1.26 -26.00 41.56
CA GLU A 595 1.98 -26.04 42.83
C GLU A 595 2.51 -24.65 43.26
N PRO A 596 1.62 -23.66 43.54
CA PRO A 596 2.05 -22.29 43.88
C PRO A 596 3.01 -22.19 45.06
N SER A 597 2.98 -23.15 46.00
CA SER A 597 3.90 -23.20 47.15
C SER A 597 5.34 -23.54 46.77
N ARG A 598 5.58 -24.04 45.56
CA ARG A 598 6.91 -24.35 45.00
C ARG A 598 7.42 -23.28 44.04
N LEU A 599 6.69 -22.19 43.88
CA LEU A 599 7.13 -21.04 43.10
C LEU A 599 8.11 -20.17 43.89
N PRO A 600 8.99 -19.41 43.21
CA PRO A 600 9.77 -18.37 43.85
C PRO A 600 8.87 -17.42 44.67
N PRO A 601 9.29 -16.96 45.86
CA PRO A 601 8.52 -16.01 46.65
C PRO A 601 8.12 -14.77 45.84
N GLY A 602 6.83 -14.43 45.86
CA GLY A 602 6.28 -13.27 45.15
C GLY A 602 6.07 -13.45 43.64
N MET A 603 6.30 -14.66 43.10
CA MET A 603 5.99 -14.96 41.70
C MET A 603 4.52 -15.39 41.54
N GLU A 604 3.84 -14.81 40.55
CA GLU A 604 2.50 -15.22 40.15
C GLU A 604 2.52 -16.62 39.49
N SER A 605 1.43 -17.37 39.64
CA SER A 605 1.24 -18.65 38.97
C SER A 605 1.04 -18.50 37.46
N GLY A 606 1.33 -19.57 36.73
CA GLY A 606 1.18 -19.64 35.27
C GLY A 606 2.42 -19.25 34.48
N LEU A 607 2.39 -19.58 33.18
CA LEU A 607 3.45 -19.34 32.21
C LEU A 607 2.88 -18.59 30.99
N GLU A 608 2.42 -17.37 31.22
CA GLU A 608 1.94 -16.45 30.20
C GLU A 608 2.84 -15.22 30.07
N ALA A 609 2.97 -14.72 28.85
CA ALA A 609 3.56 -13.42 28.56
C ALA A 609 2.82 -12.74 27.41
N GLN A 610 2.82 -11.41 27.40
CA GLN A 610 2.36 -10.63 26.25
C GLN A 610 3.28 -9.44 26.01
N TYR A 611 3.45 -9.07 24.75
CA TYR A 611 4.27 -7.93 24.38
C TYR A 611 3.76 -7.26 23.11
N ARG A 612 3.65 -5.93 23.13
CA ARG A 612 3.41 -5.11 21.94
C ARG A 612 4.73 -4.51 21.50
N TYR A 613 5.09 -4.72 20.25
CA TYR A 613 6.29 -4.14 19.66
C TYR A 613 5.93 -2.97 18.75
N ASP A 614 6.46 -1.80 19.09
CA ASP A 614 6.46 -0.61 18.25
C ASP A 614 7.91 -0.43 17.71
N PRO A 615 8.17 -0.71 16.42
CA PRO A 615 9.49 -0.53 15.82
C PRO A 615 9.83 0.95 15.62
N PRO A 616 11.07 1.27 15.18
CA PRO A 616 11.32 2.54 14.51
C PRO A 616 10.29 2.81 13.40
N PRO A 617 9.93 4.09 13.09
CA PRO A 617 8.79 4.42 12.23
C PRO A 617 8.76 3.71 10.87
N VAL A 618 9.94 3.42 10.33
CA VAL A 618 10.15 2.62 9.11
C VAL A 618 11.47 1.86 9.22
N THR A 619 11.52 0.68 8.62
CA THR A 619 12.75 -0.08 8.34
C THR A 619 12.93 -0.17 6.83
N TYR A 620 14.15 -0.40 6.34
CA TYR A 620 14.41 -0.41 4.90
C TYR A 620 15.02 -1.72 4.44
N THR A 621 14.44 -2.36 3.43
CA THR A 621 15.07 -3.48 2.71
C THR A 621 15.85 -2.93 1.54
N SER A 622 16.96 -3.55 1.15
CA SER A 622 17.73 -3.16 -0.02
C SER A 622 17.83 -4.34 -0.99
N ALA A 623 17.87 -4.05 -2.30
CA ALA A 623 18.20 -5.10 -3.27
C ALA A 623 18.87 -4.54 -4.53
N ALA A 624 19.52 -5.45 -5.25
CA ALA A 624 19.96 -5.26 -6.62
C ALA A 624 19.64 -6.50 -7.45
N HIS A 625 19.15 -6.30 -8.67
CA HIS A 625 18.73 -7.38 -9.58
C HIS A 625 19.50 -7.27 -10.89
N ALA A 626 19.71 -8.41 -11.55
CA ALA A 626 20.24 -8.49 -12.90
C ALA A 626 19.42 -9.48 -13.72
N CYS A 627 18.97 -9.05 -14.89
CA CYS A 627 18.20 -9.86 -15.83
C CYS A 627 18.89 -9.90 -17.19
N VAL A 628 19.03 -11.10 -17.75
CA VAL A 628 19.48 -11.31 -19.12
C VAL A 628 18.29 -11.75 -19.96
N VAL A 629 18.07 -11.06 -21.06
CA VAL A 629 17.03 -11.40 -22.04
C VAL A 629 17.62 -11.62 -23.43
N GLU A 630 16.87 -12.34 -24.25
CA GLU A 630 17.03 -12.40 -25.69
C GLU A 630 15.72 -11.92 -26.32
N VAL A 631 15.80 -10.92 -27.21
CA VAL A 631 14.64 -10.41 -27.95
C VAL A 631 14.70 -10.97 -29.37
N ASP A 632 13.64 -11.66 -29.76
CA ASP A 632 13.45 -12.15 -31.13
C ASP A 632 12.98 -10.97 -31.99
N VAL A 633 13.78 -10.61 -33.01
CA VAL A 633 13.52 -9.42 -33.82
C VAL A 633 12.46 -9.61 -34.90
N ASP A 634 12.12 -10.86 -35.23
CA ASP A 634 11.09 -11.17 -36.22
C ASP A 634 9.69 -11.16 -35.58
N THR A 635 9.61 -11.44 -34.29
CA THR A 635 8.34 -11.59 -33.55
C THR A 635 8.13 -10.57 -32.45
N GLY A 636 9.19 -9.95 -31.94
CA GLY A 636 9.15 -9.09 -30.75
C GLY A 636 9.01 -9.87 -29.43
N PHE A 637 9.11 -11.21 -29.44
CA PHE A 637 9.05 -11.99 -28.21
C PHE A 637 10.31 -11.83 -27.36
N VAL A 638 10.12 -11.76 -26.05
CA VAL A 638 11.19 -11.64 -25.07
C VAL A 638 11.36 -12.95 -24.35
N LYS A 639 12.56 -13.53 -24.41
CA LYS A 639 12.93 -14.72 -23.64
C LYS A 639 13.84 -14.32 -22.49
N ILE A 640 13.41 -14.55 -21.26
CA ILE A 640 14.26 -14.37 -20.08
C ILE A 640 15.22 -15.55 -19.97
N ARG A 641 16.51 -15.29 -20.06
CA ARG A 641 17.57 -16.31 -20.09
C ARG A 641 18.13 -16.62 -18.70
N ARG A 642 18.22 -15.61 -17.84
CA ARG A 642 18.80 -15.70 -16.50
C ARG A 642 18.33 -14.51 -15.66
N TRP A 643 18.02 -14.73 -14.39
CA TRP A 643 17.65 -13.67 -13.47
C TRP A 643 18.28 -13.91 -12.10
N LEU A 644 19.10 -12.95 -11.64
CA LEU A 644 19.70 -12.94 -10.31
C LEU A 644 19.03 -11.88 -9.44
N SER A 645 18.70 -12.26 -8.22
CA SER A 645 18.09 -11.41 -7.19
C SER A 645 19.02 -11.37 -5.99
N CYS A 646 19.62 -10.22 -5.68
CA CYS A 646 20.37 -10.02 -4.45
C CYS A 646 19.60 -9.13 -3.49
N GLU A 647 19.06 -9.70 -2.42
CA GLU A 647 18.27 -8.97 -1.43
C GLU A 647 18.91 -8.94 -0.04
N ASP A 648 18.77 -7.82 0.65
CA ASP A 648 19.08 -7.64 2.06
C ASP A 648 17.81 -7.45 2.89
N CYS A 649 17.16 -8.56 3.26
CA CYS A 649 16.04 -8.56 4.18
C CYS A 649 16.49 -8.75 5.66
N GLY A 650 17.76 -8.44 5.97
CA GLY A 650 18.35 -8.62 7.29
C GLY A 650 18.47 -10.08 7.71
N THR A 651 18.16 -10.37 8.97
CA THR A 651 18.11 -11.74 9.49
C THR A 651 16.99 -12.52 8.80
N ILE A 652 17.32 -13.58 8.08
CA ILE A 652 16.33 -14.42 7.41
C ILE A 652 15.65 -15.34 8.43
N ILE A 653 14.32 -15.24 8.57
CA ILE A 653 13.54 -16.18 9.37
C ILE A 653 13.52 -17.55 8.69
N ASN A 654 13.01 -17.65 7.46
CA ASN A 654 12.97 -18.89 6.69
C ASN A 654 13.33 -18.62 5.22
N PRO A 655 14.46 -19.15 4.71
CA PRO A 655 14.90 -18.86 3.34
C PRO A 655 13.89 -19.30 2.26
N ALA A 656 13.19 -20.41 2.45
CA ALA A 656 12.21 -20.89 1.47
C ALA A 656 11.00 -19.95 1.35
N VAL A 657 10.56 -19.36 2.46
CA VAL A 657 9.48 -18.36 2.46
C VAL A 657 9.94 -17.07 1.78
N VAL A 658 11.15 -16.59 2.09
CA VAL A 658 11.74 -15.40 1.46
C VAL A 658 11.84 -15.58 -0.05
N GLU A 659 12.47 -16.65 -0.52
CA GLU A 659 12.64 -16.95 -1.95
C GLU A 659 11.29 -17.08 -2.67
N GLY A 660 10.28 -17.69 -2.03
CA GLY A 660 8.92 -17.76 -2.56
C GLY A 660 8.24 -16.39 -2.70
N GLN A 661 8.48 -15.45 -1.76
CA GLN A 661 7.98 -14.08 -1.88
C GLN A 661 8.66 -13.35 -3.05
N ILE A 662 9.99 -13.48 -3.18
CA ILE A 662 10.76 -12.89 -4.28
C ILE A 662 10.24 -13.43 -5.62
N ALA A 663 10.11 -14.75 -5.75
CA ALA A 663 9.61 -15.41 -6.95
C ALA A 663 8.23 -14.89 -7.38
N GLY A 664 7.28 -14.83 -6.44
CA GLY A 664 5.94 -14.33 -6.72
C GLY A 664 5.94 -12.86 -7.14
N GLY A 665 6.81 -12.03 -6.56
CA GLY A 665 6.93 -10.61 -6.92
C GLY A 665 7.52 -10.43 -8.32
N LEU A 666 8.53 -11.24 -8.66
CA LEU A 666 9.15 -11.24 -9.99
C LEU A 666 8.21 -11.76 -11.06
N ALA A 667 7.39 -12.77 -10.76
CA ALA A 667 6.33 -13.21 -11.69
C ALA A 667 5.35 -12.06 -11.99
N GLN A 668 4.87 -11.36 -10.96
CA GLN A 668 4.00 -10.18 -11.13
C GLN A 668 4.70 -9.06 -11.92
N ALA A 669 6.01 -8.87 -11.74
CA ALA A 669 6.78 -7.91 -12.52
C ALA A 669 6.87 -8.29 -14.01
N ILE A 670 7.07 -9.57 -14.32
CA ILE A 670 7.07 -10.08 -15.70
C ILE A 670 5.72 -9.83 -16.36
N GLY A 671 4.63 -10.13 -15.64
CA GLY A 671 3.27 -9.82 -16.08
C GLY A 671 3.08 -8.33 -16.37
N ALA A 672 3.42 -7.45 -15.42
CA ALA A 672 3.30 -6.00 -15.58
C ALA A 672 4.12 -5.44 -16.75
N VAL A 673 5.29 -6.01 -17.07
CA VAL A 673 6.13 -5.51 -18.17
C VAL A 673 5.70 -6.06 -19.52
N LEU A 674 5.25 -7.32 -19.61
CA LEU A 674 5.08 -7.99 -20.91
C LEU A 674 3.62 -8.31 -21.28
N LEU A 675 2.70 -8.41 -20.31
CA LEU A 675 1.43 -9.12 -20.50
C LEU A 675 0.20 -8.35 -20.01
N GLU A 676 0.23 -7.85 -18.78
CA GLU A 676 -0.97 -7.42 -18.06
C GLU A 676 -1.41 -6.01 -18.49
N GLU A 677 -2.68 -5.84 -18.86
CA GLU A 677 -3.28 -4.54 -19.12
C GLU A 677 -4.80 -4.60 -18.89
N THR A 678 -5.34 -3.67 -18.11
CA THR A 678 -6.79 -3.42 -18.00
C THR A 678 -7.16 -2.13 -18.73
N GLY A 679 -7.05 -2.15 -20.06
CA GLY A 679 -7.37 -1.01 -20.92
C GLY A 679 -8.88 -0.70 -20.97
N TYR A 680 -9.22 0.50 -21.42
CA TYR A 680 -10.59 0.97 -21.62
C TYR A 680 -10.75 1.55 -23.02
N ASP A 681 -11.92 1.39 -23.64
CA ASP A 681 -12.26 2.08 -24.88
C ASP A 681 -12.72 3.55 -24.64
N ASP A 682 -12.97 4.28 -25.72
CA ASP A 682 -13.43 5.68 -25.67
C ASP A 682 -14.80 5.87 -25.00
N ARG A 683 -15.58 4.80 -24.83
CA ARG A 683 -16.86 4.78 -24.12
C ARG A 683 -16.70 4.33 -22.66
N GLY A 684 -15.46 4.11 -22.21
CA GLY A 684 -15.14 3.64 -20.86
C GLY A 684 -15.53 2.18 -20.61
N ASN A 685 -15.67 1.37 -21.66
CA ASN A 685 -15.83 -0.08 -21.51
C ASN A 685 -14.47 -0.72 -21.24
N PRO A 686 -14.34 -1.59 -20.21
CA PRO A 686 -13.11 -2.34 -20.00
C PRO A 686 -12.85 -3.31 -21.15
N LEU A 687 -11.60 -3.38 -21.60
CA LEU A 687 -11.17 -4.23 -22.72
C LEU A 687 -10.74 -5.64 -22.28
N ALA A 688 -10.31 -5.79 -21.01
CA ALA A 688 -9.83 -7.05 -20.45
C ALA A 688 -10.74 -7.52 -19.31
N VAL A 689 -11.77 -8.28 -19.64
CA VAL A 689 -12.83 -8.68 -18.69
C VAL A 689 -12.81 -10.17 -18.32
N THR A 690 -11.90 -10.93 -18.90
CA THR A 690 -11.64 -12.35 -18.58
C THR A 690 -10.15 -12.65 -18.69
N TYR A 691 -9.71 -13.83 -18.21
CA TYR A 691 -8.33 -14.30 -18.42
C TYR A 691 -7.97 -14.65 -19.86
N LYS A 692 -8.93 -14.59 -20.79
CA LYS A 692 -8.62 -14.67 -22.22
C LYS A 692 -7.88 -13.41 -22.68
N ASP A 693 -8.23 -12.25 -22.10
CA ASP A 693 -7.76 -10.93 -22.51
C ASP A 693 -6.81 -10.32 -21.46
N TYR A 694 -7.04 -10.61 -20.17
CA TYR A 694 -6.13 -10.28 -19.09
C TYR A 694 -5.11 -11.39 -18.87
N LEU A 695 -3.94 -11.25 -19.49
CA LEU A 695 -2.90 -12.27 -19.51
C LEU A 695 -2.06 -12.23 -18.23
N LEU A 696 -2.27 -13.22 -17.36
CA LEU A 696 -1.35 -13.48 -16.25
C LEU A 696 -0.16 -14.33 -16.72
N PRO A 697 1.04 -14.13 -16.15
CA PRO A 697 2.21 -14.95 -16.48
C PRO A 697 1.97 -16.42 -16.12
N SER A 698 2.32 -17.30 -17.04
CA SER A 698 2.27 -18.75 -16.89
C SER A 698 3.66 -19.33 -16.55
N ILE A 699 3.73 -20.65 -16.35
CA ILE A 699 5.01 -21.35 -16.14
C ILE A 699 5.99 -21.21 -17.33
N ALA A 700 5.50 -20.91 -18.53
CA ALA A 700 6.36 -20.70 -19.70
C ALA A 700 6.99 -19.29 -19.74
N ASP A 701 6.41 -18.33 -19.02
CA ASP A 701 6.84 -16.93 -18.99
C ASP A 701 7.82 -16.65 -17.85
N VAL A 702 7.75 -17.44 -16.78
CA VAL A 702 8.54 -17.25 -15.55
C VAL A 702 9.75 -18.20 -15.55
N PRO A 703 10.99 -17.67 -15.48
CA PRO A 703 12.20 -18.50 -15.42
C PRO A 703 12.46 -19.02 -14.00
N ASP A 704 13.42 -19.94 -13.88
CA ASP A 704 14.06 -20.19 -12.59
C ASP A 704 14.89 -18.96 -12.18
N PHE A 705 14.74 -18.55 -10.92
CA PHE A 705 15.46 -17.41 -10.35
C PHE A 705 16.67 -17.87 -9.52
N GLU A 706 17.74 -17.10 -9.55
CA GLU A 706 18.91 -17.27 -8.68
C GLU A 706 18.85 -16.28 -7.52
N TYR A 707 18.89 -16.79 -6.28
CA TYR A 707 18.77 -15.97 -5.08
C TYR A 707 20.12 -15.78 -4.37
N LEU A 708 20.44 -14.53 -4.07
CA LEU A 708 21.56 -14.11 -3.24
C LEU A 708 21.00 -13.30 -2.06
N HIS A 709 21.57 -13.51 -0.89
CA HIS A 709 21.15 -12.78 0.31
C HIS A 709 22.32 -12.04 0.93
N ALA A 710 22.24 -10.71 1.01
CA ALA A 710 23.26 -9.87 1.63
C ALA A 710 23.31 -10.06 3.16
N CYS A 711 22.13 -10.19 3.80
CA CYS A 711 21.93 -10.52 5.22
C CYS A 711 22.64 -9.58 6.21
N THR A 712 22.48 -8.27 6.07
CA THR A 712 22.93 -7.30 7.08
C THR A 712 21.82 -7.12 8.13
N PRO A 713 21.99 -7.63 9.37
CA PRO A 713 20.95 -7.53 10.40
C PRO A 713 20.52 -6.08 10.60
N SER A 714 19.20 -5.86 10.68
CA SER A 714 18.66 -4.53 10.95
C SER A 714 18.86 -4.10 12.40
N GLN A 715 18.72 -2.80 12.66
CA GLN A 715 18.56 -2.25 14.02
C GLN A 715 17.22 -2.64 14.68
N SER A 716 16.26 -3.20 13.94
CA SER A 716 14.99 -3.71 14.48
C SER A 716 15.20 -4.93 15.40
N GLU A 717 14.20 -5.26 16.22
CA GLU A 717 14.27 -6.44 17.09
C GLU A 717 14.41 -7.74 16.25
N GLY A 718 15.41 -8.56 16.59
CA GLY A 718 15.78 -9.75 15.81
C GLY A 718 16.57 -9.48 14.53
N GLY A 719 16.77 -8.21 14.17
CA GLY A 719 17.47 -7.79 12.96
C GLY A 719 16.70 -8.08 11.67
N PHE A 720 15.38 -8.22 11.75
CA PHE A 720 14.49 -8.56 10.63
C PHE A 720 14.16 -7.34 9.76
N ARG A 721 14.01 -7.55 8.44
CA ARG A 721 13.43 -6.58 7.50
C ARG A 721 12.32 -7.25 6.68
N GLY A 722 11.53 -6.45 5.96
CA GLY A 722 10.52 -6.96 5.04
C GLY A 722 11.10 -7.54 3.75
N VAL A 723 10.35 -8.38 3.06
CA VAL A 723 10.70 -8.90 1.71
C VAL A 723 9.43 -9.11 0.85
N GLY A 724 8.32 -8.57 1.35
CA GLY A 724 7.00 -8.91 0.88
C GLY A 724 6.69 -8.27 -0.45
N GLU A 725 7.30 -7.15 -0.86
CA GLU A 725 6.87 -6.39 -2.04
C GLU A 725 7.97 -6.22 -3.09
N GLY A 726 9.23 -6.41 -2.70
CA GLY A 726 10.40 -6.05 -3.50
C GLY A 726 10.44 -6.53 -4.94
N GLY A 727 10.18 -7.82 -5.19
CA GLY A 727 10.20 -8.37 -6.56
C GLY A 727 9.28 -7.61 -7.54
N ALA A 728 8.12 -7.13 -7.08
CA ALA A 728 7.18 -6.35 -7.91
C ALA A 728 7.61 -4.88 -8.11
N ILE A 729 8.55 -4.37 -7.29
CA ILE A 729 9.05 -2.99 -7.34
C ILE A 729 10.29 -2.90 -8.24
N ILE A 730 11.31 -3.73 -7.99
CA ILE A 730 12.58 -3.70 -8.72
C ILE A 730 12.57 -4.58 -9.97
N GLY A 731 11.65 -5.56 -10.04
CA GLY A 731 11.49 -6.42 -11.19
C GLY A 731 11.24 -5.66 -12.49
N PRO A 732 10.25 -4.74 -12.55
CA PRO A 732 9.92 -4.02 -13.76
C PRO A 732 11.09 -3.23 -14.38
N PRO A 733 11.79 -2.34 -13.65
CA PRO A 733 12.94 -1.63 -14.25
C PRO A 733 14.05 -2.57 -14.70
N THR A 734 14.31 -3.66 -13.97
CA THR A 734 15.35 -4.63 -14.35
C THR A 734 15.05 -5.25 -15.72
N LEU A 735 13.80 -5.68 -15.94
CA LEU A 735 13.40 -6.31 -17.20
C LEU A 735 13.33 -5.28 -18.35
N VAL A 736 12.80 -4.10 -18.09
CA VAL A 736 12.75 -3.00 -19.07
C VAL A 736 14.15 -2.60 -19.53
N ASN A 737 15.11 -2.46 -18.60
CA ASN A 737 16.50 -2.16 -18.93
C ASN A 737 17.14 -3.27 -19.78
N ALA A 738 16.85 -4.54 -19.48
CA ALA A 738 17.37 -5.67 -20.26
C ALA A 738 16.84 -5.63 -21.70
N ILE A 739 15.54 -5.36 -21.89
CA ILE A 739 14.92 -5.25 -23.21
C ILE A 739 15.49 -4.04 -23.97
N ALA A 740 15.64 -2.89 -23.30
CA ALA A 740 16.22 -1.69 -23.90
C ALA A 740 17.68 -1.89 -24.32
N ASP A 741 18.48 -2.61 -23.53
CA ASP A 741 19.87 -2.95 -23.86
C ASP A 741 19.97 -3.92 -25.05
N ALA A 742 19.05 -4.89 -25.15
CA ALA A 742 18.95 -5.79 -26.30
C ALA A 742 18.62 -5.02 -27.59
N LEU A 743 17.68 -4.08 -27.52
CA LEU A 743 17.16 -3.32 -28.66
C LEU A 743 17.92 -2.04 -28.99
N ALA A 744 18.97 -1.70 -28.23
CA ALA A 744 19.81 -0.52 -28.47
C ALA A 744 20.27 -0.33 -29.93
N PRO A 745 20.58 -1.39 -30.73
CA PRO A 745 20.92 -1.23 -32.14
C PRO A 745 19.79 -0.70 -33.04
N PHE A 746 18.53 -0.82 -32.62
CA PHE A 746 17.35 -0.39 -33.37
C PHE A 746 16.85 1.00 -32.95
N GLY A 747 17.26 1.45 -31.77
CA GLY A 747 16.88 2.74 -31.21
C GLY A 747 16.43 2.63 -29.77
N GLU A 748 15.83 3.71 -29.29
CA GLU A 748 15.38 3.79 -27.91
C GLU A 748 14.00 3.14 -27.75
N VAL A 749 13.84 2.31 -26.72
CA VAL A 749 12.56 1.71 -26.36
C VAL A 749 11.70 2.72 -25.60
N PRO A 750 10.51 3.10 -26.10
CA PRO A 750 9.60 3.97 -25.37
C PRO A 750 9.11 3.29 -24.10
N LEU A 751 9.11 4.03 -22.99
CA LEU A 751 8.74 3.52 -21.67
C LEU A 751 7.23 3.61 -21.47
N ASP A 752 6.51 2.87 -22.30
CA ASP A 752 5.06 2.78 -22.32
C ASP A 752 4.67 1.31 -22.16
N LEU A 753 4.46 0.91 -20.90
CA LEU A 753 4.15 -0.48 -20.54
C LEU A 753 2.69 -0.84 -20.92
N PRO A 754 2.39 -2.12 -21.21
CA PRO A 754 3.34 -3.23 -21.31
C PRO A 754 4.12 -3.17 -22.63
N LEU A 755 5.35 -3.69 -22.62
CA LEU A 755 6.22 -3.86 -23.78
C LEU A 755 5.81 -5.11 -24.58
N THR A 756 4.62 -5.06 -25.17
CA THR A 756 4.07 -6.17 -25.95
C THR A 756 4.85 -6.40 -27.25
N PRO A 757 4.77 -7.60 -27.86
CA PRO A 757 5.47 -7.88 -29.11
C PRO A 757 5.19 -6.86 -30.23
N PRO A 758 3.94 -6.39 -30.45
CA PRO A 758 3.67 -5.32 -31.41
C PRO A 758 4.39 -4.00 -31.11
N LYS A 759 4.51 -3.59 -29.83
CA LYS A 759 5.26 -2.38 -29.45
C LYS A 759 6.76 -2.56 -29.70
N LEU A 760 7.31 -3.73 -29.40
CA LEU A 760 8.73 -4.03 -29.62
C LEU A 760 9.07 -4.11 -31.11
N LEU A 761 8.24 -4.75 -31.93
CA LEU A 761 8.40 -4.79 -33.38
C LEU A 761 8.40 -3.39 -34.00
N ALA A 762 7.51 -2.50 -33.54
CA ALA A 762 7.50 -1.13 -34.02
C ALA A 762 8.84 -0.40 -33.78
N VAL A 763 9.50 -0.65 -32.64
CA VAL A 763 10.86 -0.13 -32.37
C VAL A 763 11.86 -0.73 -33.37
N ILE A 764 11.85 -2.05 -33.54
CA ILE A 764 12.77 -2.78 -34.42
C ILE A 764 12.67 -2.30 -35.89
N GLU A 765 11.46 -2.04 -36.36
CA GLU A 765 11.20 -1.63 -37.74
C GLU A 765 11.28 -0.11 -37.96
N GLY A 766 11.57 0.67 -36.91
CA GLY A 766 11.58 2.13 -36.96
C GLY A 766 10.20 2.75 -37.26
N ARG A 767 9.12 2.02 -36.95
CA ARG A 767 7.76 2.53 -37.07
C ARG A 767 7.43 3.43 -35.87
N PRO A 768 6.79 4.59 -36.06
CA PRO A 768 6.27 5.32 -34.93
C PRO A 768 5.27 4.42 -34.19
N LEU A 769 5.44 4.26 -32.88
CA LEU A 769 4.41 3.65 -32.06
C LEU A 769 3.12 4.41 -32.29
N ALA A 770 2.02 3.69 -32.54
CA ALA A 770 0.71 4.31 -32.59
C ALA A 770 0.51 5.06 -31.27
N LYS A 771 0.41 6.40 -31.34
CA LYS A 771 -0.02 7.17 -30.19
C LYS A 771 -1.41 6.65 -29.79
N PRO A 772 -1.75 6.60 -28.50
CA PRO A 772 -3.15 6.52 -28.10
C PRO A 772 -3.92 7.55 -28.92
N ALA A 773 -5.06 7.16 -29.50
CA ALA A 773 -5.82 8.02 -30.38
C ALA A 773 -6.17 9.33 -29.63
N GLU A 774 -5.43 10.41 -29.93
CA GLU A 774 -5.90 11.74 -29.55
C GLU A 774 -7.13 12.00 -30.40
N LYS A 775 -8.29 12.14 -29.73
CA LYS A 775 -9.49 12.66 -30.40
C LYS A 775 -9.09 13.94 -31.13
N PRO A 776 -9.51 14.13 -32.40
CA PRO A 776 -9.42 15.46 -32.99
C PRO A 776 -10.08 16.41 -32.02
N ALA A 777 -9.39 17.50 -31.68
CA ALA A 777 -9.94 18.53 -30.81
C ALA A 777 -11.38 18.80 -31.28
N THR A 778 -12.36 18.45 -30.45
CA THR A 778 -13.69 19.03 -30.59
C THR A 778 -13.44 20.53 -30.71
N GLN A 779 -14.01 21.13 -31.77
CA GLN A 779 -13.83 22.54 -32.14
C GLN A 779 -13.57 23.37 -30.89
N PRO A 780 -12.57 24.30 -30.90
CA PRO A 780 -12.32 25.13 -29.74
C PRO A 780 -13.66 25.67 -29.29
N MET A 781 -14.11 25.23 -28.11
CA MET A 781 -15.21 25.90 -27.46
C MET A 781 -14.77 27.36 -27.36
N PRO A 782 -15.69 28.30 -27.58
CA PRO A 782 -15.36 29.73 -27.54
C PRO A 782 -14.54 29.98 -26.28
N GLU A 783 -13.50 30.83 -26.42
CA GLU A 783 -12.69 31.29 -25.29
C GLU A 783 -13.58 31.42 -24.06
N PRO A 784 -13.16 30.91 -22.88
CA PRO A 784 -13.96 31.01 -21.68
C PRO A 784 -14.51 32.43 -21.65
N ILE A 785 -15.83 32.56 -21.78
CA ILE A 785 -16.48 33.85 -21.65
C ILE A 785 -15.99 34.29 -20.30
N ALA A 786 -15.08 35.27 -20.27
CA ALA A 786 -14.74 35.97 -19.07
C ALA A 786 -16.11 36.38 -18.55
N SER A 787 -16.53 35.76 -17.44
CA SER A 787 -17.72 36.19 -16.73
C SER A 787 -17.61 37.71 -16.71
N PRO A 788 -18.60 38.44 -17.25
CA PRO A 788 -18.51 39.90 -17.28
C PRO A 788 -18.09 40.28 -15.88
N ALA A 789 -16.92 40.94 -15.80
CA ALA A 789 -16.45 41.46 -14.54
C ALA A 789 -17.67 42.16 -13.94
N GLU A 790 -18.19 41.63 -12.84
CA GLU A 790 -19.21 42.34 -12.10
C GLU A 790 -18.60 43.72 -11.92
N GLU A 791 -19.23 44.73 -12.52
CA GLU A 791 -18.91 46.11 -12.25
C GLU A 791 -18.97 46.24 -10.75
N VAL A 792 -17.77 46.29 -10.15
CA VAL A 792 -17.58 46.53 -8.73
C VAL A 792 -18.29 47.83 -8.47
N THR A 793 -19.49 47.69 -7.91
CA THR A 793 -20.33 48.81 -7.52
C THR A 793 -19.47 49.63 -6.55
N PRO A 794 -19.34 50.95 -6.77
CA PRO A 794 -18.39 51.74 -6.00
C PRO A 794 -18.76 51.70 -4.53
N HIS A 795 -17.76 51.29 -3.73
CA HIS A 795 -17.70 51.47 -2.28
C HIS A 795 -18.99 51.15 -1.52
N ARG A 796 -19.15 49.88 -1.15
CA ARG A 796 -19.65 49.62 0.20
C ARG A 796 -18.60 50.15 1.16
N GLU A 797 -18.99 51.09 2.03
CA GLU A 797 -18.13 51.60 3.11
C GLU A 797 -17.38 50.44 3.74
N ALA A 798 -16.05 50.58 3.87
CA ALA A 798 -15.22 49.63 4.58
C ALA A 798 -15.78 49.46 5.99
N GLY A 799 -16.54 48.38 6.20
CA GLY A 799 -16.80 47.87 7.53
C GLY A 799 -15.44 47.66 8.18
N VAL A 800 -15.32 48.09 9.44
CA VAL A 800 -14.09 47.92 10.22
C VAL A 800 -13.64 46.47 10.09
N LEU A 801 -12.49 46.23 9.47
CA LEU A 801 -11.85 44.92 9.40
C LEU A 801 -11.51 44.51 10.82
N LEU A 802 -12.41 43.76 11.45
CA LEU A 802 -12.23 43.23 12.79
C LEU A 802 -11.30 42.02 12.69
N VAL A 803 -9.99 42.21 12.56
CA VAL A 803 -9.06 41.06 12.62
C VAL A 803 -9.08 40.44 14.02
N ASP A 804 -9.18 41.31 15.03
CA ASP A 804 -9.06 40.94 16.43
C ASP A 804 -10.18 40.01 16.91
N GLY A 805 -9.80 39.06 17.78
CA GLY A 805 -10.72 38.13 18.44
C GLY A 805 -10.44 36.66 18.12
N SER A 806 -11.38 35.81 18.53
CA SER A 806 -11.25 34.36 18.42
C SER A 806 -11.93 33.82 17.16
N TRP A 807 -11.28 32.86 16.53
CA TRP A 807 -11.68 32.25 15.27
C TRP A 807 -11.66 30.73 15.40
N LYS A 808 -12.72 30.06 14.96
CA LYS A 808 -12.73 28.61 14.76
C LYS A 808 -12.24 28.32 13.36
N MET A 809 -11.13 27.61 13.25
CA MET A 809 -10.43 27.37 12.00
C MET A 809 -10.28 25.86 11.76
N VAL A 810 -10.12 25.49 10.50
CA VAL A 810 -9.82 24.14 10.05
C VAL A 810 -8.67 24.22 9.05
N LEU A 811 -7.61 23.48 9.30
CA LEU A 811 -6.50 23.26 8.38
C LEU A 811 -6.67 21.91 7.68
N ALA A 812 -6.94 21.91 6.39
CA ALA A 812 -7.15 20.71 5.60
C ALA A 812 -5.81 20.09 5.20
N THR A 813 -5.29 19.18 6.03
CA THR A 813 -4.02 18.49 5.79
C THR A 813 -4.22 17.18 5.02
N PRO A 814 -3.18 16.61 4.37
CA PRO A 814 -3.25 15.28 3.76
C PRO A 814 -3.64 14.15 4.72
N MET A 815 -3.43 14.33 6.03
CA MET A 815 -3.79 13.37 7.08
C MET A 815 -5.21 13.58 7.63
N GLY A 816 -5.98 14.52 7.06
CA GLY A 816 -7.33 14.90 7.47
C GLY A 816 -7.43 16.35 7.98
N PRO A 817 -8.66 16.90 8.06
CA PRO A 817 -8.90 18.25 8.58
C PRO A 817 -8.53 18.35 10.05
N GLN A 818 -7.77 19.38 10.40
CA GLN A 818 -7.30 19.66 11.76
C GLN A 818 -8.04 20.90 12.31
N PRO A 819 -9.02 20.73 13.21
CA PRO A 819 -9.69 21.85 13.87
C PRO A 819 -8.71 22.59 14.78
N MET A 820 -8.73 23.92 14.73
CA MET A 820 -7.93 24.78 15.59
C MET A 820 -8.70 26.04 15.97
N THR A 821 -8.30 26.66 17.08
CA THR A 821 -8.80 27.97 17.49
C THR A 821 -7.67 28.98 17.37
N GLY A 822 -7.89 30.05 16.59
CA GLY A 822 -6.96 31.17 16.49
C GLY A 822 -7.45 32.35 17.31
N HIS A 823 -6.59 32.94 18.13
CA HIS A 823 -6.84 34.24 18.75
C HIS A 823 -5.91 35.27 18.12
N PHE A 824 -6.45 36.32 17.52
CA PHE A 824 -5.70 37.33 16.80
C PHE A 824 -5.82 38.68 17.49
N GLU A 825 -4.70 39.40 17.56
CA GLU A 825 -4.59 40.76 18.06
C GLU A 825 -3.73 41.57 17.09
N THR A 826 -4.20 42.74 16.68
CA THR A 826 -3.49 43.61 15.75
C THR A 826 -3.10 44.93 16.41
N GLN A 827 -1.82 45.28 16.32
CA GLN A 827 -1.32 46.56 16.80
C GLN A 827 -0.33 47.15 15.78
N GLY A 828 -0.70 48.26 15.14
CA GLY A 828 0.20 48.99 14.24
C GLY A 828 0.67 48.21 13.01
N GLY A 829 -0.16 47.33 12.44
CA GLY A 829 0.19 46.49 11.29
C GLY A 829 0.91 45.18 11.63
N VAL A 830 1.25 44.98 12.91
CA VAL A 830 1.76 43.72 13.45
C VAL A 830 0.57 42.87 13.89
N LEU A 831 0.55 41.62 13.44
CA LEU A 831 -0.38 40.59 13.89
C LEU A 831 0.30 39.75 14.96
N LYS A 832 -0.29 39.66 16.14
CA LYS A 832 0.07 38.68 17.17
C LYS A 832 -1.08 37.75 17.40
N GLY A 833 -0.78 36.52 17.77
CA GLY A 833 -1.85 35.60 18.08
C GLY A 833 -1.37 34.27 18.59
N THR A 834 -2.35 33.45 18.95
CA THR A 834 -2.15 32.10 19.45
C THR A 834 -3.02 31.15 18.64
N LEU A 835 -2.43 30.08 18.12
CA LEU A 835 -3.17 28.96 17.54
C LEU A 835 -3.19 27.80 18.55
N ALA A 836 -4.38 27.30 18.86
CA ALA A 836 -4.60 26.17 19.75
C ALA A 836 -5.30 25.01 19.04
N SER A 837 -4.84 23.79 19.30
CA SER A 837 -5.42 22.52 18.85
C SER A 837 -5.44 21.51 20.01
N ASP A 838 -5.96 20.31 19.78
CA ASP A 838 -5.88 19.17 20.70
C ASP A 838 -4.43 18.76 21.02
N GLN A 839 -3.48 19.06 20.14
CA GLN A 839 -2.05 18.76 20.29
C GLN A 839 -1.27 19.83 21.08
N GLY A 840 -1.89 20.99 21.36
CA GLY A 840 -1.27 22.09 22.10
C GLY A 840 -1.54 23.47 21.50
N SER A 841 -0.90 24.47 22.07
CA SER A 841 -1.06 25.89 21.72
C SER A 841 0.28 26.55 21.45
N GLN A 842 0.33 27.43 20.46
CA GLN A 842 1.55 28.12 20.07
C GLN A 842 1.29 29.56 19.66
N ASP A 843 2.13 30.47 20.17
CA ASP A 843 2.10 31.89 19.82
C ASP A 843 2.87 32.15 18.53
N PHE A 844 2.42 33.16 17.79
CA PHE A 844 3.05 33.63 16.57
C PHE A 844 3.02 35.16 16.47
N GLU A 845 3.94 35.67 15.65
CA GLU A 845 3.97 37.07 15.23
C GLU A 845 4.03 37.11 13.70
N GLY A 846 3.32 38.06 13.10
CA GLY A 846 3.15 38.20 11.67
C GLY A 846 2.77 39.62 11.26
N THR A 847 2.32 39.75 10.02
CA THR A 847 1.91 41.03 9.44
C THR A 847 0.44 40.98 9.03
N VAL A 848 -0.22 42.14 9.15
CA VAL A 848 -1.55 42.37 8.61
C VAL A 848 -1.48 43.55 7.63
N THR A 849 -1.97 43.38 6.41
CA THR A 849 -2.01 44.43 5.38
C THR A 849 -3.36 44.37 4.67
N GLY A 850 -4.24 45.35 4.95
CA GLY A 850 -5.62 45.30 4.50
C GLY A 850 -6.35 44.12 5.16
N ASN A 851 -6.88 43.20 4.35
CA ASN A 851 -7.52 41.97 4.82
C ASN A 851 -6.61 40.72 4.76
N LEU A 852 -5.33 40.89 4.43
CA LEU A 852 -4.35 39.80 4.31
C LEU A 852 -3.53 39.67 5.59
N LEU A 853 -3.48 38.45 6.13
CA LEU A 853 -2.69 38.05 7.30
C LEU A 853 -1.58 37.09 6.85
N LYS A 854 -0.34 37.35 7.26
CA LYS A 854 0.80 36.46 7.03
C LYS A 854 1.60 36.24 8.29
N TRP A 855 1.96 34.98 8.58
CA TRP A 855 2.89 34.67 9.66
C TRP A 855 3.59 33.33 9.42
N GLU A 856 4.68 33.11 10.16
CA GLU A 856 5.38 31.84 10.19
C GLU A 856 5.35 31.25 11.60
N MET A 857 5.18 29.93 11.70
CA MET A 857 5.12 29.23 12.98
C MET A 857 5.96 27.95 12.94
N LYS A 858 6.86 27.78 13.91
CA LYS A 858 7.73 26.60 14.00
C LYS A 858 7.13 25.57 14.94
N VAL A 859 6.57 24.50 14.39
CA VAL A 859 5.99 23.40 15.17
C VAL A 859 7.05 22.34 15.40
N THR A 860 7.13 21.76 16.61
CA THR A 860 8.18 20.78 16.98
C THR A 860 7.65 19.35 17.15
N LYS A 861 6.33 19.17 17.26
CA LYS A 861 5.67 17.87 17.42
C LYS A 861 4.54 17.70 16.39
N PRO A 862 4.35 16.51 15.80
CA PRO A 862 5.15 15.29 15.99
C PRO A 862 6.55 15.35 15.35
N MET A 863 6.84 16.36 14.52
CA MET A 863 8.17 16.60 13.94
C MET A 863 8.45 18.11 13.77
N PRO A 864 9.73 18.55 13.70
CA PRO A 864 10.09 19.95 13.44
C PRO A 864 9.70 20.40 12.03
N LEU A 865 8.85 21.42 11.92
CA LEU A 865 8.39 21.98 10.65
C LEU A 865 8.04 23.47 10.78
N THR A 866 8.25 24.25 9.71
CA THR A 866 7.84 25.66 9.65
C THR A 866 6.58 25.78 8.81
N LEU A 867 5.48 26.19 9.44
CA LEU A 867 4.23 26.52 8.78
C LEU A 867 4.25 27.98 8.35
N LYS A 868 3.91 28.26 7.09
CA LYS A 868 3.72 29.64 6.60
C LYS A 868 2.27 29.87 6.25
N TYR A 869 1.59 30.72 7.00
CA TYR A 869 0.18 31.02 6.79
C TYR A 869 0.01 32.27 5.95
N GLU A 870 -0.93 32.23 5.02
CA GLU A 870 -1.38 33.36 4.22
C GLU A 870 -2.91 33.30 4.09
N LEU A 871 -3.59 34.14 4.87
CA LEU A 871 -5.05 34.12 5.03
C LEU A 871 -5.67 35.46 4.65
N LEU A 872 -6.87 35.42 4.08
CA LEU A 872 -7.72 36.56 3.81
C LEU A 872 -8.90 36.56 4.77
N ILE A 873 -9.28 37.74 5.27
CA ILE A 873 -10.52 37.97 6.02
C ILE A 873 -11.58 38.59 5.11
N ASP A 874 -12.78 38.06 5.20
CA ASP A 874 -14.00 38.65 4.64
C ASP A 874 -15.13 38.56 5.69
N GLY A 875 -15.40 39.69 6.36
CA GLY A 875 -16.35 39.80 7.46
C GLY A 875 -16.04 38.87 8.64
N ASP A 876 -16.91 37.88 8.87
CA ASP A 876 -16.79 36.86 9.91
C ASP A 876 -16.21 35.54 9.38
N THR A 877 -15.66 35.54 8.17
CA THR A 877 -14.99 34.38 7.58
C THR A 877 -13.52 34.68 7.32
N LEU A 878 -12.68 33.66 7.46
CA LEU A 878 -11.29 33.68 7.01
C LEU A 878 -11.03 32.46 6.13
N PHE A 879 -10.23 32.64 5.08
CA PHE A 879 -9.83 31.55 4.20
C PHE A 879 -8.45 31.83 3.62
N GLY A 880 -7.73 30.78 3.24
CA GLY A 880 -6.41 30.92 2.66
C GLY A 880 -5.65 29.61 2.66
N LYS A 881 -4.33 29.71 2.77
CA LYS A 881 -3.44 28.56 2.65
C LYS A 881 -2.37 28.58 3.74
N ALA A 882 -1.93 27.39 4.15
CA ALA A 882 -0.75 27.20 4.97
C ALA A 882 0.25 26.31 4.22
N LYS A 883 1.47 26.80 4.00
CA LYS A 883 2.57 25.99 3.47
C LYS A 883 3.13 25.14 4.61
N LEU A 884 3.09 23.81 4.44
CA LEU A 884 3.45 22.80 5.45
C LEU A 884 4.88 22.26 5.25
N GLY A 885 5.80 23.08 4.73
CA GLY A 885 7.14 22.62 4.35
C GLY A 885 7.08 21.56 3.24
N ILE A 886 7.68 20.38 3.49
CA ILE A 886 7.78 19.25 2.55
C ILE A 886 6.42 18.61 2.20
N PHE A 887 5.39 18.86 3.02
CA PHE A 887 4.04 18.29 2.83
C PHE A 887 3.15 19.13 1.90
N GLY A 888 3.70 20.18 1.27
CA GLY A 888 2.99 21.01 0.30
C GLY A 888 2.18 22.13 0.94
N THR A 889 0.99 22.39 0.41
CA THR A 889 0.12 23.49 0.86
C THR A 889 -1.26 22.95 1.25
N ALA A 890 -1.73 23.33 2.43
CA ALA A 890 -3.04 22.98 2.93
C ALA A 890 -3.99 24.19 2.89
N LYS A 891 -5.27 23.93 2.62
CA LYS A 891 -6.32 24.95 2.69
C LYS A 891 -6.63 25.26 4.15
N VAL A 892 -6.83 26.53 4.47
CA VAL A 892 -7.30 26.99 5.79
C VAL A 892 -8.64 27.68 5.58
N THR A 893 -9.62 27.33 6.39
CA THR A 893 -10.93 28.00 6.44
C THR A 893 -11.31 28.24 7.88
N GLY A 894 -12.04 29.31 8.18
CA GLY A 894 -12.49 29.59 9.53
C GLY A 894 -13.61 30.59 9.60
N GLN A 895 -14.26 30.61 10.76
CA GLN A 895 -15.34 31.52 11.11
C GLN A 895 -15.07 32.18 12.46
N ARG A 896 -15.45 33.43 12.61
CA ARG A 896 -15.33 34.14 13.89
C ARG A 896 -16.17 33.42 14.95
N ALA A 897 -15.60 33.20 16.12
CA ALA A 897 -16.35 32.64 17.24
C ALA A 897 -17.37 33.69 17.72
N SER A 898 -18.65 33.31 17.79
CA SER A 898 -19.68 34.19 18.36
C SER A 898 -19.36 34.47 19.83
N THR A 899 -19.26 35.75 20.20
CA THR A 899 -19.28 36.20 21.59
C THR A 899 -20.68 35.99 22.16
N THR A 900 -21.04 34.75 22.48
CA THR A 900 -22.23 34.47 23.27
C THR A 900 -21.87 34.78 24.72
N THR A 901 -22.35 35.93 25.19
CA THR A 901 -22.32 36.35 26.58
C THR A 901 -22.82 35.23 27.48
N THR A 902 -22.02 34.88 28.46
CA THR A 902 -22.34 34.04 29.61
C THR A 902 -23.68 34.40 30.24
N GLY A 903 -24.53 33.40 30.44
CA GLY A 903 -25.63 33.35 31.40
C GLY A 903 -25.71 31.95 31.98
#